data_AF-A0A2E1L399-F1
#
_entry.id   AF-A0A2E1L399-F1
#
_cell.length_a   1.000
_cell.length_b   1.000
_cell.length_c   1.000
_cell.angle_alpha   90.00
_cell.angle_beta   90.00
_cell.angle_gamma   90.00
#
_symmetry.space_group_name_H-M   'P 1'
#
loop_
_entity.id
_entity.type
_entity.pdbx_description
1 polymer ?
#
loop_
_entity_poly.entity_id
_entity_poly.type
_entity_poly.pdbx_seq_one_letter_code
_entity_poly.pdbx_strand_id
1 'polypeptide(L)'
;MLYLFFLIVFLLVFAANVTDNVTIGGSIGNVYRNAPNVITIYSIILTLFGLLFAAAFFNNSALRDHKNNFQEILFSKPIDKFGYYMGKFSASLFLSTIPLTGVFFGIILGSKIAPLMGWIEADRFGPFYIQTFISNYFIFILPNMFIGGAIIYSLAQEFKNTMISFVGAMLILIGYSIAGELASDIDNETIAALCDTFGVRTYGITSKYFTPLEKNTLNPSLTGLILYNRLIWITFASLILFASYKRFSFTTKREKKTNQSKIDVEKTSNVLLEKFPKVQITKNSNYQHFKSFFKLNMNSIYKHVTFKILFVFSIIQLIAGLATGYEYFGLKSYPLTYFMVDQVSGSSGLFVLIILVFFSGELVWRDRDVQVNEVIDSTPHSTLIPLFSKTLSLFSLSVVIHLVLVFLAIIYQLTMGFTQIEFSLYVKDYLYNMFPVYFTMCATLVAIQVLVNNKYLGYVFSVILLLGFDIILLILDINSNMLSIGSSPYMIYSDLNGFGPSNVGVFWFSIYWMSFAIFLLTLSGMIWNRGAKKSFKERLMSINSNTSKSYSITVISIGVLWTIIASFVFYNTQILNSYKSSDEYEKLAVEYENEYKKYKNIPFPKIIDAKYNIDIFPKNKKADVLALLTVYNNHESAVDSIMININKQWDLSLNFPNASKISENNDHGVHFYIIDPPMLPGDTLVVEIKNKFSTKGFSNGGESTSIIKNGSFLNNYEILPNIGYDSGKEISDKNKRKKLGLPPKERMPELEINCGPNCNKNYLTQGFSDYINVESILSTSEDQIAIA
;
A
#
# COMPACT_ATOMS: atom_id res chain seq x y z
N MET A 1 18.20 -17.80 -9.93
CA MET A 1 17.40 -16.60 -10.26
C MET A 1 16.20 -16.95 -11.11
N LEU A 2 16.37 -17.52 -12.32
CA LEU A 2 15.26 -17.89 -13.21
C LEU A 2 14.15 -18.70 -12.52
N TYR A 3 14.47 -19.86 -11.96
CA TYR A 3 13.49 -20.72 -11.27
C TYR A 3 12.85 -20.05 -10.07
N LEU A 4 13.60 -19.21 -9.34
CA LEU A 4 13.09 -18.49 -8.18
C LEU A 4 12.07 -17.41 -8.61
N PHE A 5 12.36 -16.64 -9.66
CA PHE A 5 11.42 -15.66 -10.18
C PHE A 5 10.17 -16.30 -10.78
N PHE A 6 10.34 -17.42 -11.51
CA PHE A 6 9.20 -18.22 -11.97
C PHE A 6 8.35 -18.70 -10.80
N LEU A 7 8.97 -19.26 -9.75
CA LEU A 7 8.26 -19.75 -8.58
C LEU A 7 7.50 -18.63 -7.85
N ILE A 8 8.09 -17.44 -7.70
CA ILE A 8 7.42 -16.29 -7.08
C ILE A 8 6.19 -15.89 -7.89
N VAL A 9 6.33 -15.70 -9.20
CA VAL A 9 5.21 -15.32 -10.07
C VAL A 9 4.12 -16.39 -10.07
N PHE A 10 4.54 -17.66 -10.16
CA PHE A 10 3.65 -18.82 -10.08
C PHE A 10 2.87 -18.84 -8.77
N LEU A 11 3.54 -18.74 -7.62
CA LEU A 11 2.90 -18.80 -6.30
C LEU A 11 1.95 -17.63 -6.08
N LEU A 12 2.31 -16.42 -6.50
CA LEU A 12 1.45 -15.24 -6.38
C LEU A 12 0.15 -15.41 -7.19
N VAL A 13 0.26 -15.83 -8.45
CA VAL A 13 -0.91 -16.04 -9.30
C VAL A 13 -1.71 -17.25 -8.87
N PHE A 14 -1.05 -18.34 -8.47
CA PHE A 14 -1.71 -19.51 -7.92
C PHE A 14 -2.52 -19.12 -6.68
N ALA A 15 -1.91 -18.42 -5.71
CA ALA A 15 -2.60 -17.93 -4.52
C ALA A 15 -3.80 -17.04 -4.90
N ALA A 16 -3.61 -16.05 -5.78
CA ALA A 16 -4.69 -15.19 -6.25
C ALA A 16 -5.83 -15.95 -6.94
N ASN A 17 -5.51 -17.06 -7.62
CA ASN A 17 -6.48 -17.88 -8.32
C ASN A 17 -7.24 -18.85 -7.40
N VAL A 18 -6.63 -19.29 -6.29
CA VAL A 18 -7.20 -20.30 -5.37
C VAL A 18 -7.81 -19.75 -4.08
N THR A 19 -7.59 -18.48 -3.73
CA THR A 19 -8.24 -17.82 -2.58
C THR A 19 -8.86 -16.46 -2.96
N ASP A 20 -9.90 -16.04 -2.22
CA ASP A 20 -10.48 -14.69 -2.30
C ASP A 20 -9.64 -13.66 -1.52
N ASN A 21 -8.76 -14.10 -0.60
CA ASN A 21 -7.95 -13.22 0.25
C ASN A 21 -6.78 -12.58 -0.53
N VAL A 22 -6.30 -13.23 -1.60
CA VAL A 22 -5.24 -12.68 -2.44
C VAL A 22 -5.88 -12.11 -3.71
N THR A 23 -5.78 -10.80 -3.88
CA THR A 23 -6.32 -10.12 -5.06
C THR A 23 -5.21 -9.45 -5.87
N ILE A 24 -5.12 -9.82 -7.15
CA ILE A 24 -4.22 -9.17 -8.11
C ILE A 24 -5.10 -8.55 -9.19
N GLY A 25 -5.35 -7.25 -9.08
CA GLY A 25 -6.11 -6.50 -10.10
C GLY A 25 -7.59 -6.84 -10.24
N GLY A 26 -8.21 -7.46 -9.23
CA GLY A 26 -9.66 -7.56 -9.07
C GLY A 26 -10.42 -8.45 -10.07
N SER A 27 -11.25 -9.36 -9.55
CA SER A 27 -12.32 -10.03 -10.32
C SER A 27 -13.55 -10.08 -9.43
N ILE A 28 -14.51 -9.18 -9.66
CA ILE A 28 -15.69 -9.03 -8.82
C ILE A 28 -16.93 -9.53 -9.58
N GLY A 29 -17.81 -10.26 -8.88
CA GLY A 29 -19.11 -10.67 -9.40
C GLY A 29 -19.03 -11.84 -10.39
N ASN A 30 -19.62 -11.67 -11.58
CA ASN A 30 -19.86 -12.75 -12.56
C ASN A 30 -18.65 -13.06 -13.48
N VAL A 31 -17.47 -12.52 -13.20
CA VAL A 31 -16.26 -12.78 -13.99
C VAL A 31 -15.56 -14.03 -13.46
N TYR A 32 -15.26 -14.98 -14.36
CA TYR A 32 -14.55 -16.21 -14.01
C TYR A 32 -13.11 -15.94 -13.59
N ARG A 33 -12.59 -16.76 -12.66
CA ARG A 33 -11.21 -16.62 -12.15
C ARG A 33 -10.13 -16.95 -13.18
N ASN A 34 -10.47 -17.70 -14.22
CA ASN A 34 -9.63 -17.98 -15.39
C ASN A 34 -10.13 -17.26 -16.65
N ALA A 35 -10.96 -16.22 -16.50
CA ALA A 35 -11.44 -15.43 -17.63
C ALA A 35 -10.28 -14.78 -18.39
N PRO A 36 -10.40 -14.58 -19.71
CA PRO A 36 -9.42 -13.87 -20.52
C PRO A 36 -9.01 -12.51 -19.95
N ASN A 37 -9.98 -11.76 -19.42
CA ASN A 37 -9.71 -10.48 -18.77
C ASN A 37 -8.81 -10.61 -17.52
N VAL A 38 -9.08 -11.60 -16.66
CA VAL A 38 -8.31 -11.84 -15.42
C VAL A 38 -6.89 -12.30 -15.75
N ILE A 39 -6.73 -13.21 -16.72
CA ILE A 39 -5.42 -13.66 -17.21
C ILE A 39 -4.61 -12.46 -17.72
N THR A 40 -5.27 -11.54 -18.41
CA THR A 40 -4.65 -10.33 -18.96
C THR A 40 -4.21 -9.37 -17.86
N ILE A 41 -5.09 -9.10 -16.89
CA ILE A 41 -4.76 -8.28 -15.72
C ILE A 41 -3.55 -8.85 -14.95
N TYR A 42 -3.54 -10.15 -14.66
CA TYR A 42 -2.40 -10.81 -14.00
C TYR A 42 -1.12 -10.65 -14.83
N SER A 43 -1.19 -10.94 -16.13
CA SER A 43 -0.03 -10.84 -17.03
C SER A 43 0.56 -9.44 -17.05
N ILE A 44 -0.29 -8.42 -17.15
CA ILE A 44 0.15 -7.03 -17.26
C ILE A 44 0.69 -6.49 -15.94
N ILE A 45 -0.01 -6.71 -14.81
CA ILE A 45 0.47 -6.28 -13.48
C ILE A 45 1.82 -6.96 -13.17
N LEU A 46 1.95 -8.25 -13.46
CA LEU A 46 3.21 -8.96 -13.18
C LEU A 46 4.34 -8.57 -14.14
N THR A 47 4.05 -8.05 -15.34
CA THR A 47 5.09 -7.47 -16.19
C THR A 47 5.70 -6.18 -15.62
N LEU A 48 4.96 -5.42 -14.79
CA LEU A 48 5.49 -4.26 -14.09
C LEU A 48 6.57 -4.69 -13.09
N PHE A 49 6.31 -5.73 -12.28
CA PHE A 49 7.33 -6.39 -11.47
C PHE A 49 8.41 -7.08 -12.32
N GLY A 50 8.02 -7.55 -13.51
CA GLY A 50 8.89 -8.17 -14.51
C GLY A 50 10.03 -7.28 -14.98
N LEU A 51 9.93 -5.96 -14.81
CA LEU A 51 11.03 -5.05 -15.07
C LEU A 51 12.27 -5.37 -14.21
N LEU A 52 12.08 -5.89 -13.00
CA LEU A 52 13.17 -6.38 -12.16
C LEU A 52 13.86 -7.60 -12.78
N PHE A 53 13.09 -8.47 -13.45
CA PHE A 53 13.63 -9.62 -14.18
C PHE A 53 14.41 -9.13 -15.40
N ALA A 54 13.85 -8.20 -16.17
CA ALA A 54 14.56 -7.58 -17.29
C ALA A 54 15.87 -6.95 -16.81
N ALA A 55 15.83 -6.17 -15.73
CA ALA A 55 17.03 -5.59 -15.12
C ALA A 55 18.04 -6.65 -14.69
N ALA A 56 17.62 -7.80 -14.16
CA ALA A 56 18.55 -8.88 -13.78
C ALA A 56 19.18 -9.58 -15.00
N PHE A 57 18.39 -9.96 -15.99
CA PHE A 57 18.86 -10.78 -17.12
C PHE A 57 19.61 -9.99 -18.19
N PHE A 58 19.11 -8.82 -18.59
CA PHE A 58 19.75 -8.01 -19.63
C PHE A 58 21.05 -7.38 -19.13
N ASN A 59 21.05 -6.86 -17.90
CA ASN A 59 22.24 -6.27 -17.28
C ASN A 59 23.35 -7.31 -17.10
N ASN A 60 23.01 -8.51 -16.60
CA ASN A 60 23.98 -9.58 -16.47
C ASN A 60 24.52 -10.00 -17.85
N SER A 61 23.67 -10.19 -18.86
CA SER A 61 24.13 -10.57 -20.21
C SER A 61 25.07 -9.54 -20.86
N ALA A 62 24.73 -8.25 -20.75
CA ALA A 62 25.56 -7.16 -21.27
C ALA A 62 26.90 -7.05 -20.52
N LEU A 63 26.88 -7.12 -19.19
CA LEU A 63 28.06 -6.83 -18.36
C LEU A 63 28.87 -8.05 -17.93
N ARG A 64 28.38 -9.29 -18.10
CA ARG A 64 29.04 -10.49 -17.57
C ARG A 64 30.48 -10.61 -18.02
N ASP A 65 30.74 -10.38 -19.31
CA ASP A 65 32.09 -10.53 -19.86
C ASP A 65 33.01 -9.38 -19.42
N HIS A 66 32.45 -8.18 -19.26
CA HIS A 66 33.18 -7.03 -18.73
C HIS A 66 33.54 -7.24 -17.25
N LYS A 67 32.57 -7.64 -16.42
CA LYS A 67 32.74 -7.86 -14.98
C LYS A 67 33.71 -9.00 -14.66
N ASN A 68 33.74 -10.02 -15.51
CA ASN A 68 34.64 -11.17 -15.35
C ASN A 68 35.96 -11.01 -16.14
N ASN A 69 36.26 -9.83 -16.69
CA ASN A 69 37.45 -9.55 -17.50
C ASN A 69 37.67 -10.52 -18.68
N PHE A 70 36.60 -11.13 -19.19
CA PHE A 70 36.65 -12.09 -20.30
C PHE A 70 36.37 -11.44 -21.66
N GLN A 71 35.96 -10.18 -21.66
CA GLN A 71 35.58 -9.43 -22.85
C GLN A 71 36.69 -9.36 -23.91
N GLU A 72 37.94 -9.13 -23.52
CA GLU A 72 39.08 -9.03 -24.46
C GLU A 72 39.38 -10.36 -25.16
N ILE A 73 39.21 -11.48 -24.44
CA ILE A 73 39.40 -12.83 -24.98
C ILE A 73 38.33 -13.15 -26.02
N LEU A 74 37.08 -12.80 -25.76
CA LEU A 74 36.00 -13.00 -26.73
C LEU A 74 36.15 -12.09 -27.96
N PHE A 75 36.60 -10.85 -27.76
CA PHE A 75 36.69 -9.84 -28.82
C PHE A 75 37.88 -10.09 -29.77
N SER A 76 38.82 -10.95 -29.40
CA SER A 76 39.93 -11.40 -30.26
C SER A 76 39.60 -12.64 -31.11
N LYS A 77 38.45 -13.28 -30.87
CA LYS A 77 37.95 -14.39 -31.70
C LYS A 77 37.22 -13.84 -32.93
N PRO A 78 37.14 -14.60 -34.05
CA PRO A 78 36.41 -14.21 -35.26
C PRO A 78 34.89 -14.36 -35.05
N ILE A 79 34.34 -13.60 -34.10
CA ILE A 79 32.90 -13.61 -33.79
C ILE A 79 32.25 -12.47 -34.58
N ASP A 80 31.15 -12.80 -35.27
CA ASP A 80 30.34 -11.80 -35.94
C ASP A 80 29.71 -10.80 -34.94
N LYS A 81 29.72 -9.51 -35.30
CA LYS A 81 29.21 -8.42 -34.45
C LYS A 81 27.71 -8.57 -34.20
N PHE A 82 26.95 -8.90 -35.25
CA PHE A 82 25.50 -9.07 -35.14
C PHE A 82 25.18 -10.29 -34.28
N GLY A 83 25.81 -11.44 -34.58
CA GLY A 83 25.66 -12.67 -33.80
C GLY A 83 25.99 -12.50 -32.31
N TYR A 84 27.08 -11.81 -31.97
CA TYR A 84 27.45 -11.55 -30.58
C TYR A 84 26.41 -10.66 -29.86
N TYR A 85 26.07 -9.51 -30.46
CA TYR A 85 25.21 -8.52 -29.81
C TYR A 85 23.76 -9.00 -29.72
N MET A 86 23.17 -9.43 -30.86
CA MET A 86 21.78 -9.86 -30.92
C MET A 86 21.58 -11.25 -30.31
N GLY A 87 22.57 -12.14 -30.34
CA GLY A 87 22.51 -13.43 -29.66
C GLY A 87 22.34 -13.26 -28.15
N LYS A 88 23.15 -12.37 -27.54
CA LYS A 88 23.04 -12.03 -26.11
C LYS A 88 21.74 -11.32 -25.76
N PHE A 89 21.33 -10.36 -26.58
CA PHE A 89 20.07 -9.65 -26.37
C PHE A 89 18.87 -10.61 -26.46
N SER A 90 18.81 -11.45 -27.49
CA SER A 90 17.71 -12.40 -27.72
C SER A 90 17.66 -13.48 -26.64
N ALA A 91 18.83 -13.97 -26.18
CA ALA A 91 18.90 -14.90 -25.05
C ALA A 91 18.36 -14.25 -23.77
N SER A 92 18.74 -13.01 -23.47
CA SER A 92 18.18 -12.26 -22.33
C SER A 92 16.69 -12.02 -22.46
N LEU A 93 16.21 -11.66 -23.66
CA LEU A 93 14.79 -11.47 -23.94
C LEU A 93 14.00 -12.72 -23.63
N PHE A 94 14.38 -13.85 -24.23
CA PHE A 94 13.73 -15.13 -23.98
C PHE A 94 13.74 -15.50 -22.48
N LEU A 95 14.92 -15.47 -21.83
CA LEU A 95 15.06 -15.80 -20.41
C LEU A 95 14.25 -14.89 -19.49
N SER A 96 14.09 -13.61 -19.84
CA SER A 96 13.30 -12.66 -19.07
C SER A 96 11.78 -12.89 -19.16
N THR A 97 11.29 -13.52 -20.24
CA THR A 97 9.86 -13.86 -20.38
C THR A 97 9.47 -15.12 -19.61
N ILE A 98 10.40 -16.04 -19.36
CA ILE A 98 10.12 -17.33 -18.70
C ILE A 98 9.47 -17.14 -17.32
N PRO A 99 9.97 -16.29 -16.40
CA PRO A 99 9.32 -16.07 -15.11
C PRO A 99 7.85 -15.67 -15.22
N LEU A 100 7.50 -14.86 -16.23
CA LEU A 100 6.13 -14.38 -16.45
C LEU A 100 5.21 -15.47 -16.99
N THR A 101 5.73 -16.53 -17.60
CA THR A 101 4.91 -17.71 -17.94
C THR A 101 4.38 -18.41 -16.68
N GLY A 102 4.96 -18.15 -15.50
CA GLY A 102 4.42 -18.59 -14.21
C GLY A 102 2.97 -18.16 -13.98
N VAL A 103 2.52 -17.07 -14.60
CA VAL A 103 1.11 -16.64 -14.61
C VAL A 103 0.21 -17.74 -15.18
N PHE A 104 0.59 -18.29 -16.34
CA PHE A 104 -0.21 -19.28 -17.04
C PHE A 104 -0.27 -20.60 -16.26
N PHE A 105 0.88 -21.04 -15.72
CA PHE A 105 0.94 -22.23 -14.86
C PHE A 105 0.14 -22.03 -13.57
N GLY A 106 0.20 -20.85 -12.96
CA GLY A 106 -0.56 -20.51 -11.75
C GLY A 106 -2.07 -20.64 -11.97
N ILE A 107 -2.58 -20.20 -13.13
CA ILE A 107 -4.00 -20.28 -13.48
C ILE A 107 -4.40 -21.70 -13.86
N ILE A 108 -3.59 -22.40 -14.67
CA ILE A 108 -3.87 -23.79 -15.08
C ILE A 108 -3.91 -24.71 -13.85
N LEU A 109 -2.95 -24.59 -12.94
CA LEU A 109 -2.93 -25.39 -11.72
C LEU A 109 -3.97 -24.90 -10.71
N GLY A 110 -4.14 -23.59 -10.54
CA GLY A 110 -5.12 -23.01 -9.61
C GLY A 110 -6.54 -23.43 -9.94
N SER A 111 -6.95 -23.32 -11.20
CA SER A 111 -8.29 -23.71 -11.66
C SER A 111 -8.59 -25.21 -11.57
N LYS A 112 -7.58 -26.07 -11.60
CA LYS A 112 -7.75 -27.52 -11.45
C LYS A 112 -7.72 -27.93 -9.99
N ILE A 113 -6.78 -27.40 -9.22
CA ILE A 113 -6.57 -27.79 -7.82
C ILE A 113 -7.64 -27.17 -6.92
N ALA A 114 -8.05 -25.92 -7.14
CA ALA A 114 -9.00 -25.26 -6.23
C ALA A 114 -10.37 -25.96 -6.15
N PRO A 115 -10.99 -26.41 -7.26
CA PRO A 115 -12.22 -27.20 -7.18
C PRO A 115 -12.01 -28.59 -6.58
N LEU A 116 -10.89 -29.26 -6.90
CA LEU A 116 -10.58 -30.59 -6.36
C LEU A 116 -10.37 -30.57 -4.84
N MET A 117 -9.77 -29.50 -4.32
CA MET A 117 -9.53 -29.31 -2.89
C MET A 117 -10.72 -28.68 -2.16
N GLY A 118 -11.78 -28.32 -2.87
CA GLY A 118 -12.96 -27.65 -2.31
C GLY A 118 -12.71 -26.21 -1.86
N TRP A 119 -11.62 -25.57 -2.30
CA TRP A 119 -11.29 -24.19 -1.93
C TRP A 119 -12.22 -23.18 -2.62
N ILE A 120 -12.53 -23.44 -3.89
CA ILE A 120 -13.39 -22.61 -4.74
C ILE A 120 -14.27 -23.53 -5.57
N GLU A 121 -15.54 -23.16 -5.74
CA GLU A 121 -16.49 -23.91 -6.56
C GLU A 121 -16.08 -23.96 -8.04
N ALA A 122 -16.36 -25.10 -8.69
CA ALA A 122 -15.99 -25.36 -10.08
C ALA A 122 -16.63 -24.37 -11.08
N ASP A 123 -17.81 -23.81 -10.77
CA ASP A 123 -18.51 -22.85 -11.63
C ASP A 123 -17.89 -21.45 -11.63
N ARG A 124 -16.92 -21.18 -10.74
CA ARG A 124 -16.08 -19.97 -10.79
C ARG A 124 -15.02 -20.02 -11.88
N PHE A 125 -14.86 -21.18 -12.52
CA PHE A 125 -13.92 -21.40 -13.61
C PHE A 125 -14.68 -21.66 -14.91
N GLY A 126 -14.39 -20.85 -15.92
CA GLY A 126 -14.91 -21.00 -17.28
C GLY A 126 -14.01 -21.89 -18.15
N PRO A 127 -14.30 -21.97 -19.47
CA PRO A 127 -13.48 -22.70 -20.42
C PRO A 127 -12.06 -22.13 -20.53
N PHE A 128 -11.09 -23.01 -20.80
CA PHE A 128 -9.72 -22.61 -21.10
C PHE A 128 -9.55 -22.23 -22.56
N TYR A 129 -9.25 -20.97 -22.81
CA TYR A 129 -8.90 -20.48 -24.14
C TYR A 129 -7.38 -20.40 -24.27
N ILE A 130 -6.77 -21.37 -24.95
CA ILE A 130 -5.31 -21.36 -25.22
C ILE A 130 -4.90 -20.07 -25.94
N GLN A 131 -5.79 -19.56 -26.80
CA GLN A 131 -5.62 -18.29 -27.49
C GLN A 131 -5.35 -17.12 -26.52
N THR A 132 -5.96 -17.11 -25.32
CA THR A 132 -5.69 -16.08 -24.31
C THR A 132 -4.23 -16.06 -23.89
N PHE A 133 -3.62 -17.22 -23.65
CA PHE A 133 -2.22 -17.31 -23.23
C PHE A 133 -1.28 -16.84 -24.34
N ILE A 134 -1.57 -17.25 -25.58
CA ILE A 134 -0.80 -16.83 -26.76
C ILE A 134 -0.92 -15.32 -26.94
N SER A 135 -2.14 -14.77 -26.94
CA SER A 135 -2.37 -13.33 -27.06
C SER A 135 -1.66 -12.56 -25.94
N ASN A 136 -1.75 -13.01 -24.67
CA ASN A 136 -1.08 -12.34 -23.57
C ASN A 136 0.46 -12.38 -23.66
N TYR A 137 1.00 -13.50 -24.13
CA TYR A 137 2.44 -13.62 -24.35
C TYR A 137 2.92 -12.63 -25.39
N PHE A 138 2.28 -12.56 -26.56
CA PHE A 138 2.72 -11.74 -27.69
C PHE A 138 2.32 -10.27 -27.59
N ILE A 139 1.21 -9.94 -26.92
CA ILE A 139 0.72 -8.55 -26.79
C ILE A 139 1.32 -7.86 -25.58
N PHE A 140 1.56 -8.56 -24.47
CA PHE A 140 2.01 -7.93 -23.22
C PHE A 140 3.39 -8.40 -22.78
N ILE A 141 3.58 -9.70 -22.52
CA ILE A 141 4.82 -10.20 -21.91
C ILE A 141 6.05 -9.94 -22.79
N LEU A 142 6.01 -10.37 -24.04
CA LEU A 142 7.14 -10.25 -24.95
C LEU A 142 7.44 -8.78 -25.30
N PRO A 143 6.46 -7.93 -25.69
CA PRO A 143 6.72 -6.51 -25.92
C PRO A 143 7.26 -5.79 -24.69
N ASN A 144 6.71 -6.02 -23.50
CA ASN A 144 7.16 -5.34 -22.29
C ASN A 144 8.61 -5.73 -21.93
N MET A 145 8.97 -7.01 -22.07
CA MET A 145 10.35 -7.46 -21.87
C MET A 145 11.29 -6.96 -22.97
N PHE A 146 10.81 -6.79 -24.20
CA PHE A 146 11.57 -6.21 -25.29
C PHE A 146 11.83 -4.71 -25.07
N ILE A 147 10.82 -3.94 -24.68
CA ILE A 147 10.92 -2.50 -24.39
C ILE A 147 11.89 -2.27 -23.22
N GLY A 148 11.64 -2.92 -22.08
CA GLY A 148 12.50 -2.78 -20.92
C GLY A 148 13.92 -3.31 -21.16
N GLY A 149 14.01 -4.46 -21.83
CA GLY A 149 15.27 -5.09 -22.20
C GLY A 149 16.11 -4.23 -23.12
N ALA A 150 15.53 -3.64 -24.17
CA ALA A 150 16.25 -2.81 -25.14
C ALA A 150 16.90 -1.61 -24.45
N ILE A 151 16.16 -0.92 -23.58
CA ILE A 151 16.67 0.25 -22.84
C ILE A 151 17.77 -0.17 -21.86
N ILE A 152 17.50 -1.17 -21.01
CA ILE A 152 18.43 -1.63 -19.97
C ILE A 152 19.72 -2.19 -20.59
N TYR A 153 19.60 -3.05 -21.61
CA TYR A 153 20.73 -3.65 -22.31
C TYR A 153 21.58 -2.60 -23.02
N SER A 154 20.94 -1.65 -23.70
CA SER A 154 21.63 -0.58 -24.42
C SER A 154 22.47 0.29 -23.47
N LEU A 155 21.87 0.69 -22.34
CA LEU A 155 22.57 1.46 -21.31
C LEU A 155 23.67 0.65 -20.63
N ALA A 156 23.43 -0.62 -20.31
CA ALA A 156 24.44 -1.49 -19.74
C ALA A 156 25.65 -1.61 -20.68
N GLN A 157 25.42 -1.84 -21.97
CA GLN A 157 26.47 -2.05 -22.95
C GLN A 157 27.29 -0.79 -23.23
N GLU A 158 26.63 0.37 -23.31
CA GLU A 158 27.28 1.64 -23.63
C GLU A 158 28.14 2.15 -22.47
N PHE A 159 27.62 2.09 -21.25
CA PHE A 159 28.30 2.65 -20.08
C PHE A 159 29.10 1.63 -19.26
N LYS A 160 28.92 0.33 -19.53
CA LYS A 160 29.59 -0.77 -18.83
C LYS A 160 29.37 -0.71 -17.30
N ASN A 161 28.24 -0.16 -16.87
CA ASN A 161 27.95 0.11 -15.47
C ASN A 161 26.54 -0.36 -15.08
N THR A 162 26.49 -1.28 -14.11
CA THR A 162 25.26 -1.87 -13.56
C THR A 162 24.28 -0.80 -13.07
N MET A 163 24.79 0.28 -12.47
CA MET A 163 23.95 1.34 -11.91
C MET A 163 23.22 2.10 -13.00
N ILE A 164 23.89 2.36 -14.13
CA ILE A 164 23.31 3.12 -15.25
C ILE A 164 22.19 2.34 -15.94
N SER A 165 22.32 1.02 -16.05
CA SER A 165 21.23 0.19 -16.55
C SER A 165 20.00 0.15 -15.64
N PHE A 166 20.16 0.28 -14.31
CA PHE A 166 19.02 0.41 -13.39
C PHE A 166 18.29 1.74 -13.54
N VAL A 167 18.99 2.81 -13.94
CA VAL A 167 18.37 4.10 -14.33
C VAL A 167 17.38 3.89 -15.47
N GLY A 168 17.73 3.04 -16.44
CA GLY A 168 16.85 2.69 -17.55
C GLY A 168 15.54 2.06 -17.10
N ALA A 169 15.59 1.11 -16.16
CA ALA A 169 14.40 0.55 -15.54
C ALA A 169 13.58 1.64 -14.83
N MET A 170 14.24 2.52 -14.10
CA MET A 170 13.55 3.56 -13.35
C MET A 170 12.87 4.60 -14.24
N LEU A 171 13.48 4.95 -15.39
CA LEU A 171 12.85 5.81 -16.40
C LEU A 171 11.53 5.21 -16.92
N ILE A 172 11.47 3.89 -17.10
CA ILE A 172 10.26 3.21 -17.57
C ILE A 172 9.16 3.27 -16.50
N LEU A 173 9.51 3.08 -15.22
CA LEU A 173 8.56 3.21 -14.12
C LEU A 173 8.00 4.62 -14.00
N ILE A 174 8.82 5.64 -14.21
CA ILE A 174 8.36 7.04 -14.22
C ILE A 174 7.45 7.30 -15.40
N GLY A 175 7.81 6.84 -16.60
CA GLY A 175 6.93 6.95 -17.77
C GLY A 175 5.55 6.34 -17.48
N TYR A 176 5.51 5.18 -16.81
CA TYR A 176 4.26 4.55 -16.37
C TYR A 176 3.50 5.38 -15.32
N SER A 177 4.19 5.94 -14.33
CA SER A 177 3.58 6.80 -13.31
C SER A 177 3.01 8.08 -13.92
N ILE A 178 3.73 8.74 -14.82
CA ILE A 178 3.28 9.94 -15.55
C ILE A 178 2.05 9.62 -16.40
N ALA A 179 2.06 8.51 -17.13
CA ALA A 179 0.88 8.03 -17.86
C ALA A 179 -0.32 7.81 -16.93
N GLY A 180 -0.07 7.61 -15.64
CA GLY A 180 -1.11 7.49 -14.64
C GLY A 180 -1.72 8.77 -14.15
N GLU A 181 -0.88 9.76 -13.92
CA GLU A 181 -1.35 11.10 -13.60
C GLU A 181 -2.17 11.67 -14.77
N LEU A 182 -1.79 11.38 -16.02
CA LEU A 182 -2.57 11.76 -17.20
C LEU A 182 -3.93 11.05 -17.29
N ALA A 183 -4.08 9.85 -16.71
CA ALA A 183 -5.32 9.09 -16.78
C ALA A 183 -6.37 9.51 -15.73
N SER A 184 -6.00 10.39 -14.78
CA SER A 184 -6.94 10.91 -13.78
C SER A 184 -7.99 11.85 -14.39
N ASP A 185 -7.60 12.50 -15.49
CA ASP A 185 -8.46 13.33 -16.32
C ASP A 185 -9.08 12.51 -17.45
N ILE A 186 -10.39 12.65 -17.61
CA ILE A 186 -11.18 11.93 -18.63
C ILE A 186 -10.73 12.34 -20.03
N ASP A 187 -10.39 13.62 -20.24
CA ASP A 187 -10.02 14.13 -21.55
C ASP A 187 -8.66 13.59 -22.03
N ASN A 188 -7.79 13.24 -21.08
CA ASN A 188 -6.45 12.75 -21.32
C ASN A 188 -6.35 11.22 -21.40
N GLU A 189 -7.45 10.46 -21.24
CA GLU A 189 -7.45 8.99 -21.28
C GLU A 189 -6.74 8.42 -22.52
N THR A 190 -6.98 9.02 -23.69
CA THR A 190 -6.38 8.56 -24.95
C THR A 190 -4.85 8.75 -24.96
N ILE A 191 -4.37 9.90 -24.48
CA ILE A 191 -2.93 10.20 -24.42
C ILE A 191 -2.27 9.32 -23.36
N ALA A 192 -2.90 9.18 -22.20
CA ALA A 192 -2.48 8.28 -21.14
C ALA A 192 -2.33 6.83 -21.65
N ALA A 193 -3.31 6.36 -22.44
CA ALA A 193 -3.27 5.04 -23.06
C ALA A 193 -2.10 4.88 -24.05
N LEU A 194 -1.66 5.93 -24.73
CA LEU A 194 -0.53 5.88 -25.66
C LEU A 194 0.83 6.02 -24.94
N CYS A 195 0.88 6.82 -23.87
CA CYS A 195 2.08 7.02 -23.04
C CYS A 195 2.37 5.84 -22.10
N ASP A 196 1.41 4.95 -21.88
CA ASP A 196 1.57 3.79 -21.00
C ASP A 196 2.56 2.75 -21.57
N THR A 197 3.75 2.69 -20.99
CA THR A 197 4.85 1.79 -21.40
C THR A 197 4.54 0.30 -21.25
N PHE A 198 3.63 -0.09 -20.35
CA PHE A 198 3.30 -1.49 -20.06
C PHE A 198 1.97 -1.93 -20.68
N GLY A 199 1.10 -0.98 -21.06
CA GLY A 199 -0.25 -1.21 -21.57
C GLY A 199 -1.28 -1.62 -20.51
N VAL A 200 -1.00 -1.38 -19.22
CA VAL A 200 -1.92 -1.56 -18.09
C VAL A 200 -3.16 -0.68 -18.24
N ARG A 201 -2.94 0.62 -18.40
CA ARG A 201 -3.95 1.66 -18.57
C ARG A 201 -4.59 1.57 -19.94
N THR A 202 -3.80 1.29 -20.98
CA THR A 202 -4.34 1.06 -22.33
C THR A 202 -5.38 -0.06 -22.32
N TYR A 203 -5.07 -1.18 -21.65
CA TYR A 203 -6.02 -2.28 -21.50
C TYR A 203 -7.17 -1.94 -20.55
N GLY A 204 -6.90 -1.22 -19.44
CA GLY A 204 -7.92 -0.76 -18.51
C GLY A 204 -8.98 0.12 -19.16
N ILE A 205 -8.58 1.07 -20.01
CA ILE A 205 -9.49 1.94 -20.79
C ILE A 205 -10.23 1.12 -21.84
N THR A 206 -9.54 0.23 -22.56
CA THR A 206 -10.17 -0.61 -23.59
C THR A 206 -11.23 -1.55 -23.00
N SER A 207 -11.00 -2.07 -21.79
CA SER A 207 -11.90 -3.00 -21.09
C SER A 207 -12.86 -2.33 -20.10
N LYS A 208 -12.84 -0.99 -19.99
CA LYS A 208 -13.59 -0.19 -19.01
C LYS A 208 -15.08 -0.49 -19.02
N TYR A 209 -15.66 -0.62 -20.22
CA TYR A 209 -17.08 -0.84 -20.44
C TYR A 209 -17.46 -2.29 -20.75
N PHE A 210 -16.53 -3.25 -20.61
CA PHE A 210 -16.84 -4.64 -20.87
C PHE A 210 -17.83 -5.19 -19.84
N THR A 211 -18.92 -5.77 -20.35
CA THR A 211 -19.86 -6.57 -19.57
C THR A 211 -19.16 -7.79 -18.98
N PRO A 212 -19.72 -8.42 -17.92
CA PRO A 212 -19.14 -9.64 -17.37
C PRO A 212 -18.99 -10.77 -18.39
N LEU A 213 -19.94 -10.88 -19.34
CA LEU A 213 -19.87 -11.84 -20.44
C LEU A 213 -18.65 -11.57 -21.33
N GLU A 214 -18.47 -10.32 -21.75
CA GLU A 214 -17.33 -9.91 -22.57
C GLU A 214 -16.00 -10.12 -21.86
N LYS A 215 -15.90 -9.82 -20.56
CA LYS A 215 -14.69 -10.10 -19.77
C LYS A 215 -14.36 -11.60 -19.71
N ASN A 216 -15.37 -12.46 -19.80
CA ASN A 216 -15.24 -13.92 -19.77
C ASN A 216 -14.90 -14.56 -21.12
N THR A 217 -15.11 -13.86 -22.24
CA THR A 217 -14.96 -14.45 -23.58
C THR A 217 -14.00 -13.70 -24.49
N LEU A 218 -13.87 -12.37 -24.35
CA LEU A 218 -13.04 -11.56 -25.24
C LEU A 218 -11.57 -11.65 -24.86
N ASN A 219 -10.76 -12.10 -25.81
CA ASN A 219 -9.32 -12.07 -25.70
C ASN A 219 -8.77 -10.68 -26.00
N PRO A 220 -7.66 -10.27 -25.36
CA PRO A 220 -6.95 -9.08 -25.82
C PRO A 220 -6.52 -9.28 -27.27
N SER A 221 -6.80 -8.28 -28.09
CA SER A 221 -6.47 -8.24 -29.51
C SER A 221 -5.68 -6.97 -29.84
N LEU A 222 -4.86 -7.04 -30.89
CA LEU A 222 -4.07 -5.90 -31.39
C LEU A 222 -4.96 -4.99 -32.22
N THR A 223 -5.94 -4.36 -31.59
CA THR A 223 -6.88 -3.42 -32.22
C THR A 223 -6.95 -2.12 -31.44
N GLY A 224 -7.34 -1.02 -32.11
CA GLY A 224 -7.55 0.28 -31.47
C GLY A 224 -6.32 0.77 -30.70
N LEU A 225 -6.54 1.24 -29.46
CA LEU A 225 -5.51 1.84 -28.61
C LEU A 225 -4.34 0.88 -28.29
N ILE A 226 -4.62 -0.41 -28.13
CA ILE A 226 -3.58 -1.42 -27.84
C ILE A 226 -2.60 -1.51 -29.01
N LEU A 227 -3.10 -1.53 -30.25
CA LEU A 227 -2.23 -1.58 -31.43
C LEU A 227 -1.33 -0.34 -31.52
N TYR A 228 -1.91 0.85 -31.41
CA TYR A 228 -1.15 2.11 -31.49
C TYR A 228 -0.08 2.19 -30.40
N ASN A 229 -0.45 1.86 -29.16
CA ASN A 229 0.50 1.83 -28.06
C ASN A 229 1.68 0.87 -28.35
N ARG A 230 1.38 -0.37 -28.78
CA ARG A 230 2.42 -1.37 -29.07
C ARG A 230 3.32 -0.95 -30.22
N LEU A 231 2.77 -0.36 -31.28
CA LEU A 231 3.57 0.16 -32.38
C LEU A 231 4.51 1.27 -31.92
N ILE A 232 4.03 2.22 -31.12
CA ILE A 232 4.85 3.33 -30.60
C ILE A 232 6.02 2.78 -29.80
N TRP A 233 5.76 1.95 -28.79
CA TRP A 233 6.80 1.52 -27.85
C TRP A 233 7.74 0.46 -28.44
N ILE A 234 7.26 -0.45 -29.29
CA ILE A 234 8.14 -1.40 -29.99
C ILE A 234 9.04 -0.66 -30.97
N THR A 235 8.51 0.34 -31.69
CA THR A 235 9.33 1.17 -32.60
C THR A 235 10.38 1.94 -31.82
N PHE A 236 9.99 2.58 -30.71
CA PHE A 236 10.91 3.31 -29.84
C PHE A 236 12.03 2.40 -29.30
N ALA A 237 11.69 1.23 -28.77
CA ALA A 237 12.65 0.26 -28.27
C ALA A 237 13.59 -0.27 -29.37
N SER A 238 13.05 -0.52 -30.57
CA SER A 238 13.82 -0.97 -31.73
C SER A 238 14.83 0.09 -32.18
N LEU A 239 14.44 1.38 -32.17
CA LEU A 239 15.34 2.48 -32.50
C LEU A 239 16.49 2.61 -31.49
N ILE A 240 16.20 2.47 -30.20
CA ILE A 240 17.24 2.48 -29.14
C ILE A 240 18.20 1.31 -29.33
N LEU A 241 17.67 0.10 -29.52
CA LEU A 241 18.48 -1.10 -29.73
C LEU A 241 19.36 -0.97 -30.98
N PHE A 242 18.80 -0.45 -32.07
CA PHE A 242 19.53 -0.21 -33.32
C PHE A 242 20.64 0.83 -33.15
N ALA A 243 20.36 1.93 -32.44
CA ALA A 243 21.35 2.95 -32.12
C ALA A 243 22.49 2.38 -31.25
N SER A 244 22.16 1.58 -30.24
CA SER A 244 23.15 0.89 -29.39
C SER A 244 23.99 -0.11 -30.18
N TYR A 245 23.37 -0.90 -31.07
CA TYR A 245 24.07 -1.83 -31.96
C TYR A 245 25.05 -1.11 -32.90
N LYS A 246 24.65 0.03 -33.48
CA LYS A 246 25.57 0.85 -34.31
C LYS A 246 26.77 1.35 -33.50
N ARG A 247 26.56 1.77 -32.25
CA ARG A 247 27.62 2.25 -31.36
C ARG A 247 28.52 1.14 -30.81
N PHE A 248 28.03 -0.10 -30.73
CA PHE A 248 28.80 -1.23 -30.23
C PHE A 248 30.03 -1.50 -31.12
N SER A 249 31.20 -1.67 -30.51
CA SER A 249 32.43 -2.08 -31.22
C SER A 249 33.22 -3.08 -30.39
N PHE A 250 33.88 -4.03 -31.08
CA PHE A 250 34.87 -4.93 -30.46
C PHE A 250 36.19 -4.22 -30.17
N THR A 251 36.46 -3.12 -30.87
CA THR A 251 37.60 -2.26 -30.55
C THR A 251 37.34 -1.58 -29.21
N THR A 252 38.16 -1.88 -28.21
CA THR A 252 38.29 -1.01 -27.05
C THR A 252 38.70 0.35 -27.59
N LYS A 253 37.89 1.40 -27.33
CA LYS A 253 38.38 2.78 -27.51
C LYS A 253 39.70 2.81 -26.75
N ARG A 254 40.83 2.97 -27.45
CA ARG A 254 42.08 3.39 -26.82
C ARG A 254 41.65 4.55 -25.94
N GLU A 255 41.71 4.37 -24.62
CA GLU A 255 41.72 5.53 -23.75
C GLU A 255 42.75 6.45 -24.38
N LYS A 256 42.33 7.68 -24.71
CA LYS A 256 43.32 8.71 -25.00
C LYS A 256 44.31 8.56 -23.85
N LYS A 257 45.54 8.16 -24.16
CA LYS A 257 46.67 8.45 -23.31
C LYS A 257 46.63 9.97 -23.20
N THR A 258 45.85 10.50 -22.25
CA THR A 258 46.17 11.74 -21.58
C THR A 258 47.62 11.54 -21.23
N ASN A 259 48.48 12.32 -21.90
CA ASN A 259 49.92 12.22 -21.83
C ASN A 259 50.34 11.59 -20.51
N GLN A 260 50.70 10.30 -20.57
CA GLN A 260 51.72 9.83 -19.66
C GLN A 260 52.89 10.72 -20.04
N SER A 261 53.03 11.85 -19.32
CA SER A 261 54.34 12.35 -19.00
C SER A 261 55.15 11.10 -18.71
N LYS A 262 56.24 10.93 -19.45
CA LYS A 262 57.28 10.00 -19.06
C LYS A 262 57.48 10.26 -17.58
N ILE A 263 56.98 9.35 -16.74
CA ILE A 263 57.46 9.26 -15.38
C ILE A 263 58.83 8.67 -15.62
N ASP A 264 59.79 9.57 -15.82
CA ASP A 264 61.16 9.26 -15.56
C ASP A 264 61.14 8.65 -14.16
N VAL A 265 61.54 7.39 -14.09
CA VAL A 265 61.81 6.73 -12.82
C VAL A 265 63.07 7.40 -12.29
N GLU A 266 62.91 8.62 -11.77
CA GLU A 266 63.83 9.18 -10.82
C GLU A 266 63.75 8.29 -9.58
N LYS A 267 64.71 7.37 -9.50
CA LYS A 267 65.12 6.81 -8.24
C LYS A 267 65.40 7.96 -7.28
N THR A 268 64.93 7.81 -6.05
CA THR A 268 65.11 8.68 -4.88
C THR A 268 64.20 9.91 -4.77
N SER A 269 62.96 9.67 -4.37
CA SER A 269 62.32 10.58 -3.41
C SER A 269 62.56 10.02 -2.00
N ASN A 270 63.38 10.72 -1.21
CA ASN A 270 63.34 10.58 0.24
C ASN A 270 61.89 10.78 0.66
N VAL A 271 61.23 9.71 1.12
CA VAL A 271 59.94 9.81 1.76
C VAL A 271 60.18 10.62 3.04
N LEU A 272 59.90 11.92 2.97
CA LEU A 272 59.65 12.70 4.17
C LEU A 272 58.51 11.98 4.87
N LEU A 273 58.83 11.27 5.95
CA LEU A 273 57.85 10.81 6.92
C LEU A 273 57.07 12.06 7.33
N GLU A 274 55.90 12.25 6.72
CA GLU A 274 54.95 13.25 7.20
C GLU A 274 54.81 13.04 8.70
N LYS A 275 54.94 14.13 9.47
CA LYS A 275 54.75 14.10 10.90
C LYS A 275 53.45 13.37 11.18
N PHE A 276 53.53 12.19 11.79
CA PHE A 276 52.35 11.45 12.20
C PHE A 276 51.41 12.41 12.93
N PRO A 277 50.11 12.43 12.57
CA PRO A 277 49.17 13.33 13.21
C PRO A 277 49.25 13.12 14.73
N LYS A 278 49.43 14.21 15.49
CA LYS A 278 49.44 14.14 16.95
C LYS A 278 48.08 13.62 17.40
N VAL A 279 48.04 12.38 17.86
CA VAL A 279 46.82 11.73 18.33
C VAL A 279 46.44 12.34 19.68
N GLN A 280 45.38 13.16 19.70
CA GLN A 280 44.79 13.66 20.94
C GLN A 280 43.73 12.69 21.44
N ILE A 281 44.04 11.95 22.50
CA ILE A 281 43.08 11.06 23.17
C ILE A 281 42.13 11.92 24.00
N THR A 282 40.92 12.14 23.50
CA THR A 282 39.87 12.91 24.20
C THR A 282 39.04 12.01 25.12
N LYS A 283 38.81 12.47 26.36
CA LYS A 283 38.07 11.72 27.40
C LYS A 283 36.57 11.53 27.11
N ASN A 284 35.97 12.29 26.17
CA ASN A 284 34.56 12.20 25.80
C ASN A 284 34.37 11.75 24.34
N SER A 285 34.88 10.56 24.03
CA SER A 285 35.09 10.05 22.68
C SER A 285 33.81 9.63 21.94
N ASN A 286 32.72 9.27 22.64
CA ASN A 286 31.52 8.71 22.01
C ASN A 286 30.80 9.66 21.05
N TYR A 287 30.64 10.94 21.42
CA TYR A 287 30.02 11.94 20.53
C TYR A 287 30.88 12.24 19.31
N GLN A 288 32.22 12.31 19.49
CA GLN A 288 33.15 12.54 18.39
C GLN A 288 33.17 11.35 17.42
N HIS A 289 33.18 10.12 17.95
CA HIS A 289 33.05 8.91 17.16
C HIS A 289 31.72 8.91 16.38
N PHE A 290 30.60 9.19 17.04
CA PHE A 290 29.29 9.28 16.41
C PHE A 290 29.26 10.31 15.28
N LYS A 291 29.74 11.53 15.53
CA LYS A 291 29.80 12.60 14.53
C LYS A 291 30.66 12.19 13.32
N SER A 292 31.79 11.51 13.57
CA SER A 292 32.68 11.01 12.52
C SER A 292 31.99 9.93 11.67
N PHE A 293 31.48 8.87 12.30
CA PHE A 293 30.76 7.80 11.61
C PHE A 293 29.54 8.32 10.86
N PHE A 294 28.74 9.18 11.48
CA PHE A 294 27.59 9.81 10.84
C PHE A 294 28.00 10.63 9.62
N LYS A 295 28.99 11.52 9.74
CA LYS A 295 29.46 12.35 8.61
C LYS A 295 30.01 11.50 7.46
N LEU A 296 30.76 10.43 7.77
CA LEU A 296 31.31 9.50 6.77
C LEU A 296 30.20 8.74 6.05
N ASN A 297 29.26 8.15 6.80
CA ASN A 297 28.11 7.43 6.25
C ASN A 297 27.23 8.36 5.40
N MET A 298 26.89 9.53 5.93
CA MET A 298 26.15 10.57 5.22
C MET A 298 26.84 10.90 3.88
N ASN A 299 28.10 11.36 3.91
CA ASN A 299 28.83 11.74 2.71
C ASN A 299 28.94 10.61 1.68
N SER A 300 29.10 9.37 2.15
CA SER A 300 29.15 8.18 1.29
C SER A 300 27.87 8.02 0.47
N ILE A 301 26.70 8.32 1.07
CA ILE A 301 25.42 8.18 0.39
C ILE A 301 25.13 9.37 -0.53
N TYR A 302 25.27 10.61 -0.03
CA TYR A 302 24.96 11.81 -0.84
C TYR A 302 25.85 11.94 -2.07
N LYS A 303 27.09 11.43 -2.02
CA LYS A 303 27.99 11.38 -3.18
C LYS A 303 27.69 10.21 -4.11
N HIS A 304 26.93 9.20 -3.67
CA HIS A 304 26.62 8.02 -4.45
C HIS A 304 25.73 8.36 -5.64
N VAL A 305 26.10 7.86 -6.83
CA VAL A 305 25.38 8.14 -8.08
C VAL A 305 23.91 7.71 -8.00
N THR A 306 23.65 6.53 -7.43
CA THR A 306 22.27 6.01 -7.26
C THR A 306 21.37 6.92 -6.46
N PHE A 307 21.87 7.52 -5.37
CA PHE A 307 21.07 8.44 -4.57
C PHE A 307 20.67 9.66 -5.41
N LYS A 308 21.64 10.27 -6.09
CA LYS A 308 21.38 11.44 -6.96
C LYS A 308 20.33 11.14 -8.03
N ILE A 309 20.40 9.95 -8.62
CA ILE A 309 19.47 9.53 -9.66
C ILE A 309 18.06 9.31 -9.09
N LEU A 310 17.94 8.55 -8.01
CA LEU A 310 16.64 8.31 -7.37
C LEU A 310 16.01 9.61 -6.86
N PHE A 311 16.84 10.53 -6.37
CA PHE A 311 16.41 11.85 -5.94
C PHE A 311 15.88 12.71 -7.10
N VAL A 312 16.59 12.75 -8.23
CA VAL A 312 16.12 13.43 -9.45
C VAL A 312 14.79 12.83 -9.93
N PHE A 313 14.62 11.52 -9.79
CA PHE A 313 13.38 10.86 -10.17
C PHE A 313 12.20 11.20 -9.26
N SER A 314 12.41 11.33 -7.96
CA SER A 314 11.38 11.88 -7.06
C SER A 314 10.96 13.30 -7.46
N ILE A 315 11.92 14.13 -7.87
CA ILE A 315 11.64 15.49 -8.36
C ILE A 315 10.84 15.46 -9.67
N ILE A 316 11.23 14.63 -10.65
CA ILE A 316 10.51 14.50 -11.91
C ILE A 316 9.08 14.00 -11.67
N GLN A 317 8.90 13.03 -10.77
CA GLN A 317 7.58 12.51 -10.43
C GLN A 317 6.70 13.59 -9.79
N LEU A 318 7.24 14.37 -8.85
CA LEU A 318 6.51 15.49 -8.25
C LEU A 318 6.12 16.53 -9.31
N ILE A 319 7.07 16.95 -10.17
CA ILE A 319 6.80 17.93 -11.22
C ILE A 319 5.72 17.41 -12.16
N ALA A 320 5.75 16.13 -12.53
CA ALA A 320 4.72 15.55 -13.38
C ALA A 320 3.35 15.58 -12.71
N GLY A 321 3.22 15.15 -11.44
CA GLY A 321 1.96 15.19 -10.71
C GLY A 321 1.43 16.61 -10.49
N LEU A 322 2.32 17.59 -10.30
CA LEU A 322 1.94 19.01 -10.23
C LEU A 322 1.56 19.58 -11.61
N ALA A 323 2.18 19.13 -12.69
CA ALA A 323 1.93 19.63 -14.04
C ALA A 323 0.61 19.10 -14.65
N THR A 324 0.21 17.88 -14.31
CA THR A 324 -1.07 17.29 -14.76
C THR A 324 -2.29 17.93 -14.12
N GLY A 325 -2.09 18.80 -13.12
CA GLY A 325 -3.16 19.64 -12.59
C GLY A 325 -4.14 18.91 -11.67
N TYR A 326 -4.97 19.71 -11.00
CA TYR A 326 -5.83 19.30 -9.89
C TYR A 326 -7.21 18.87 -10.36
N GLU A 327 -7.24 17.95 -11.33
CA GLU A 327 -8.45 17.61 -12.06
C GLU A 327 -8.90 16.18 -11.75
N TYR A 328 -9.86 16.05 -10.84
CA TYR A 328 -10.70 14.86 -10.80
C TYR A 328 -11.85 15.09 -11.77
N PHE A 329 -11.95 14.24 -12.80
CA PHE A 329 -13.00 14.36 -13.82
C PHE A 329 -13.03 15.73 -14.53
N GLY A 330 -11.87 16.36 -14.76
CA GLY A 330 -11.75 17.65 -15.47
C GLY A 330 -12.04 18.92 -14.65
N LEU A 331 -12.23 18.81 -13.33
CA LEU A 331 -12.54 19.95 -12.45
C LEU A 331 -11.27 20.59 -11.87
N LYS A 332 -11.02 21.88 -12.13
CA LYS A 332 -9.84 22.59 -11.59
C LYS A 332 -9.99 22.93 -10.10
N SER A 333 -9.11 22.38 -9.27
CA SER A 333 -8.98 22.77 -7.84
C SER A 333 -7.83 23.75 -7.61
N TYR A 334 -7.92 24.55 -6.54
CA TYR A 334 -6.80 25.39 -6.08
C TYR A 334 -5.67 24.52 -5.50
N PRO A 335 -4.40 24.95 -5.58
CA PRO A 335 -3.25 24.20 -5.04
C PRO A 335 -3.15 24.36 -3.52
N LEU A 336 -4.17 23.89 -2.79
CA LEU A 336 -4.24 23.95 -1.34
C LEU A 336 -3.08 23.18 -0.71
N THR A 337 -2.60 23.65 0.45
CA THR A 337 -1.39 23.11 1.06
C THR A 337 -1.50 21.62 1.41
N TYR A 338 -2.68 21.14 1.83
CA TYR A 338 -2.85 19.71 2.12
C TYR A 338 -2.69 18.83 0.87
N PHE A 339 -3.20 19.27 -0.28
CA PHE A 339 -2.98 18.56 -1.53
C PHE A 339 -1.50 18.52 -1.90
N MET A 340 -0.77 19.61 -1.67
CA MET A 340 0.67 19.64 -1.94
C MET A 340 1.42 18.63 -1.08
N VAL A 341 1.03 18.52 0.19
CA VAL A 341 1.56 17.53 1.13
C VAL A 341 1.28 16.11 0.66
N ASP A 342 0.05 15.81 0.22
CA ASP A 342 -0.31 14.49 -0.32
C ASP A 342 0.49 14.16 -1.58
N GLN A 343 0.67 15.14 -2.47
CA GLN A 343 1.48 15.00 -3.69
C GLN A 343 2.95 14.75 -3.38
N VAL A 344 3.53 15.46 -2.40
CA VAL A 344 4.92 15.23 -1.94
C VAL A 344 5.07 13.82 -1.37
N SER A 345 4.10 13.36 -0.59
CA SER A 345 4.09 12.04 0.02
C SER A 345 3.96 10.93 -1.03
N GLY A 346 2.98 11.05 -1.94
CA GLY A 346 2.75 10.08 -3.02
C GLY A 346 3.90 9.99 -4.03
N SER A 347 4.45 11.14 -4.43
CA SER A 347 5.55 11.20 -5.41
C SER A 347 6.89 10.65 -4.88
N SER A 348 7.12 10.70 -3.56
CA SER A 348 8.38 10.30 -2.95
C SER A 348 8.39 8.88 -2.37
N GLY A 349 7.23 8.35 -1.93
CA GLY A 349 7.16 7.12 -1.14
C GLY A 349 7.88 5.91 -1.75
N LEU A 350 7.61 5.59 -3.02
CA LEU A 350 8.24 4.47 -3.71
C LEU A 350 9.77 4.63 -3.85
N PHE A 351 10.23 5.85 -4.17
CA PHE A 351 11.65 6.15 -4.34
C PHE A 351 12.38 6.11 -3.00
N VAL A 352 11.80 6.69 -1.95
CA VAL A 352 12.34 6.65 -0.60
C VAL A 352 12.46 5.19 -0.16
N LEU A 353 11.43 4.36 -0.35
CA LEU A 353 11.48 2.93 -0.02
C LEU A 353 12.67 2.23 -0.71
N ILE A 354 12.84 2.44 -2.03
CA ILE A 354 13.97 1.86 -2.78
C ILE A 354 15.32 2.35 -2.23
N ILE A 355 15.45 3.64 -1.93
CA ILE A 355 16.65 4.25 -1.33
C ILE A 355 16.94 3.58 0.02
N LEU A 356 15.94 3.47 0.90
CA LEU A 356 16.11 2.90 2.24
C LEU A 356 16.57 1.45 2.16
N VAL A 357 15.92 0.62 1.34
CA VAL A 357 16.29 -0.79 1.16
C VAL A 357 17.71 -0.88 0.61
N PHE A 358 18.03 -0.20 -0.49
CA PHE A 358 19.35 -0.29 -1.13
C PHE A 358 20.48 0.19 -0.21
N PHE A 359 20.35 1.39 0.35
CA PHE A 359 21.40 1.99 1.17
C PHE A 359 21.52 1.39 2.57
N SER A 360 20.48 0.72 3.11
CA SER A 360 20.64 -0.06 4.34
C SER A 360 21.70 -1.15 4.17
N GLY A 361 21.67 -1.89 3.06
CA GLY A 361 22.66 -2.92 2.74
C GLY A 361 24.01 -2.34 2.38
N GLU A 362 24.07 -1.31 1.52
CA GLU A 362 25.33 -0.67 1.16
C GLU A 362 26.05 -0.11 2.39
N LEU A 363 25.35 0.57 3.30
CA LEU A 363 25.97 1.11 4.52
C LEU A 363 26.53 0.03 5.45
N VAL A 364 25.76 -1.04 5.68
CA VAL A 364 26.17 -2.12 6.61
C VAL A 364 27.35 -2.91 6.04
N TRP A 365 27.38 -3.14 4.73
CA TRP A 365 28.39 -3.99 4.08
C TRP A 365 29.59 -3.24 3.51
N ARG A 366 29.50 -1.92 3.28
CA ARG A 366 30.58 -1.11 2.69
C ARG A 366 31.94 -1.41 3.29
N ASP A 367 32.03 -1.37 4.63
CA ASP A 367 33.30 -1.51 5.34
C ASP A 367 33.95 -2.89 5.09
N ARG A 368 33.14 -3.94 4.86
CA ARG A 368 33.59 -5.29 4.48
C ARG A 368 33.87 -5.42 2.99
N ASP A 369 33.07 -4.78 2.15
CA ASP A 369 33.22 -4.79 0.70
C ASP A 369 34.57 -4.18 0.28
N VAL A 370 35.09 -3.21 1.05
CA VAL A 370 36.43 -2.62 0.86
C VAL A 370 37.52 -3.17 1.79
N GLN A 371 37.23 -4.24 2.56
CA GLN A 371 38.19 -4.93 3.44
C GLN A 371 38.84 -4.06 4.54
N VAL A 372 38.18 -3.00 4.99
CA VAL A 372 38.67 -2.14 6.10
C VAL A 372 37.94 -2.41 7.42
N ASN A 373 37.00 -3.35 7.42
CA ASN A 373 36.20 -3.69 8.60
C ASN A 373 37.05 -4.12 9.79
N GLU A 374 38.16 -4.84 9.59
CA GLU A 374 39.04 -5.28 10.68
C GLU A 374 39.72 -4.11 11.40
N VAL A 375 40.16 -3.11 10.62
CA VAL A 375 40.77 -1.88 11.16
C VAL A 375 39.73 -1.08 11.93
N ILE A 376 38.53 -0.90 11.38
CA ILE A 376 37.44 -0.17 12.04
C ILE A 376 37.00 -0.90 13.31
N ASP A 377 36.83 -2.22 13.25
CA ASP A 377 36.39 -3.06 14.37
C ASP A 377 37.41 -3.09 15.52
N SER A 378 38.70 -2.87 15.24
CA SER A 378 39.75 -2.75 16.26
C SER A 378 39.75 -1.40 17.00
N THR A 379 39.00 -0.40 16.54
CA THR A 379 38.95 0.91 17.21
C THR A 379 38.08 0.87 18.48
N PRO A 380 38.40 1.66 19.53
CA PRO A 380 37.70 1.63 20.81
C PRO A 380 36.36 2.41 20.75
N HIS A 381 35.42 1.93 19.95
CA HIS A 381 34.06 2.49 19.86
C HIS A 381 33.02 1.51 20.43
N SER A 382 31.90 2.03 20.93
CA SER A 382 30.74 1.21 21.34
C SER A 382 29.95 0.74 20.11
N THR A 383 29.37 -0.46 20.14
CA THR A 383 28.60 -1.03 19.01
C THR A 383 27.35 -0.21 18.67
N LEU A 384 26.80 0.52 19.65
CA LEU A 384 25.65 1.41 19.42
C LEU A 384 26.00 2.55 18.45
N ILE A 385 27.23 3.05 18.49
CA ILE A 385 27.65 4.22 17.72
C ILE A 385 27.49 3.96 16.21
N PRO A 386 28.15 2.95 15.60
CA PRO A 386 28.01 2.70 14.17
C PRO A 386 26.59 2.30 13.78
N LEU A 387 25.83 1.60 14.64
CA LEU A 387 24.42 1.25 14.40
C LEU A 387 23.54 2.48 14.27
N PHE A 388 23.56 3.36 15.27
CA PHE A 388 22.77 4.60 15.25
C PHE A 388 23.30 5.57 14.20
N SER A 389 24.61 5.67 13.98
CA SER A 389 25.17 6.49 12.91
C SER A 389 24.71 6.03 11.54
N LYS A 390 24.75 4.72 11.23
CA LYS A 390 24.26 4.18 9.95
C LYS A 390 22.76 4.44 9.78
N THR A 391 21.97 4.18 10.83
CA THR A 391 20.51 4.38 10.83
C THR A 391 20.13 5.84 10.64
N LEU A 392 20.74 6.77 11.41
CA LEU A 392 20.44 8.19 11.30
C LEU A 392 20.98 8.81 10.00
N SER A 393 22.11 8.31 9.47
CA SER A 393 22.57 8.74 8.14
C SER A 393 21.60 8.31 7.05
N LEU A 394 21.06 7.10 7.14
CA LEU A 394 20.02 6.63 6.22
C LEU A 394 18.74 7.47 6.36
N PHE A 395 18.28 7.71 7.59
CA PHE A 395 17.12 8.54 7.89
C PHE A 395 17.27 10.00 7.43
N SER A 396 18.48 10.55 7.47
CA SER A 396 18.73 11.93 7.00
C SER A 396 18.35 12.10 5.52
N LEU A 397 18.41 11.04 4.72
CA LEU A 397 18.06 11.09 3.29
C LEU A 397 16.57 11.34 3.10
N SER A 398 15.71 10.65 3.86
CA SER A 398 14.26 10.86 3.75
C SER A 398 13.87 12.28 4.13
N VAL A 399 14.52 12.84 5.17
CA VAL A 399 14.35 14.24 5.57
C VAL A 399 14.75 15.18 4.44
N VAL A 400 15.94 15.02 3.86
CA VAL A 400 16.43 15.94 2.81
C VAL A 400 15.61 15.84 1.54
N ILE A 401 15.23 14.63 1.12
CA ILE A 401 14.36 14.44 -0.04
C ILE A 401 13.05 15.17 0.19
N HIS A 402 12.40 14.94 1.33
CA HIS A 402 11.12 15.57 1.65
C HIS A 402 11.22 17.10 1.68
N LEU A 403 12.23 17.67 2.34
CA LEU A 403 12.43 19.13 2.38
C LEU A 403 12.57 19.76 1.00
N VAL A 404 13.29 19.11 0.08
CA VAL A 404 13.45 19.64 -1.28
C VAL A 404 12.14 19.53 -2.07
N LEU A 405 11.38 18.44 -1.90
CA LEU A 405 10.08 18.28 -2.55
C LEU A 405 9.05 19.29 -2.03
N VAL A 406 9.01 19.54 -0.71
CA VAL A 406 8.19 20.61 -0.11
C VAL A 406 8.58 21.97 -0.67
N PHE A 407 9.89 22.25 -0.79
CA PHE A 407 10.36 23.50 -1.39
C PHE A 407 9.89 23.66 -2.84
N LEU A 408 9.92 22.59 -3.64
CA LEU A 408 9.40 22.61 -5.02
C LEU A 408 7.87 22.78 -5.06
N ALA A 409 7.13 22.16 -4.15
CA ALA A 409 5.68 22.32 -4.05
C ALA A 409 5.30 23.76 -3.67
N ILE A 410 6.04 24.39 -2.77
CA ILE A 410 5.88 25.81 -2.41
C ILE A 410 6.15 26.72 -3.61
N ILE A 411 7.23 26.48 -4.37
CA ILE A 411 7.50 27.21 -5.62
C ILE A 411 6.30 27.07 -6.56
N TYR A 412 5.79 25.86 -6.72
CA TYR A 412 4.65 25.61 -7.58
C TYR A 412 3.41 26.40 -7.12
N GLN A 413 3.06 26.36 -5.83
CA GLN A 413 1.94 27.14 -5.26
C GLN A 413 2.07 28.63 -5.60
N LEU A 414 3.27 29.20 -5.43
CA LEU A 414 3.55 30.60 -5.76
C LEU A 414 3.41 30.88 -7.27
N THR A 415 3.88 29.98 -8.14
CA THR A 415 3.74 30.14 -9.60
C THR A 415 2.29 30.09 -10.07
N MET A 416 1.43 29.34 -9.37
CA MET A 416 -0.02 29.28 -9.63
C MET A 416 -0.80 30.43 -8.97
N GLY A 417 -0.12 31.40 -8.36
CA GLY A 417 -0.76 32.56 -7.72
C GLY A 417 -1.35 32.28 -6.33
N PHE A 418 -1.09 31.11 -5.75
CA PHE A 418 -1.57 30.76 -4.41
C PHE A 418 -0.55 31.18 -3.34
N THR A 419 -0.92 32.17 -2.52
CA THR A 419 -0.04 32.77 -1.51
C THR A 419 -0.34 32.35 -0.07
N GLN A 420 -1.46 31.65 0.16
CA GLN A 420 -1.89 31.17 1.49
C GLN A 420 -1.19 29.87 1.88
N ILE A 421 0.14 29.91 1.97
CA ILE A 421 0.97 28.73 2.21
C ILE A 421 1.04 28.41 3.71
N GLU A 422 0.58 27.22 4.08
CA GLU A 422 0.63 26.76 5.46
C GLU A 422 1.92 25.98 5.77
N PHE A 423 3.01 26.69 6.04
CA PHE A 423 4.29 26.05 6.40
C PHE A 423 4.18 25.08 7.58
N SER A 424 3.30 25.37 8.53
CA SER A 424 3.08 24.50 9.69
C SER A 424 2.49 23.13 9.30
N LEU A 425 1.71 23.08 8.22
CA LEU A 425 1.08 21.85 7.75
C LEU A 425 2.10 20.89 7.17
N TYR A 426 3.00 21.36 6.30
CA TYR A 426 4.11 20.55 5.78
C TYR A 426 4.94 19.91 6.89
N VAL A 427 5.27 20.68 7.94
CA VAL A 427 6.06 20.17 9.07
C VAL A 427 5.27 19.16 9.89
N LYS A 428 4.01 19.46 10.22
CA LYS A 428 3.16 18.55 11.01
C LYS A 428 2.90 17.25 10.28
N ASP A 429 2.60 17.30 8.98
CA ASP A 429 2.39 16.11 8.18
C ASP A 429 3.63 15.22 8.17
N TYR A 430 4.81 15.81 7.93
CA TYR A 430 6.06 15.07 7.99
C TYR A 430 6.24 14.40 9.36
N LEU A 431 5.95 15.09 10.46
CA LEU A 431 6.12 14.56 11.82
C LEU A 431 5.13 13.44 12.17
N TYR A 432 3.88 13.51 11.70
CA TYR A 432 2.86 12.52 12.04
C TYR A 432 2.85 11.33 11.07
N ASN A 433 2.96 11.58 9.76
CA ASN A 433 2.77 10.55 8.73
C ASN A 433 4.09 9.94 8.25
N MET A 434 5.13 10.76 8.04
CA MET A 434 6.35 10.31 7.34
C MET A 434 7.48 9.92 8.29
N PHE A 435 7.73 10.75 9.31
CA PHE A 435 8.85 10.59 10.24
C PHE A 435 8.82 9.25 10.98
N PRO A 436 7.71 8.81 11.60
CA PRO A 436 7.68 7.56 12.35
C PRO A 436 7.86 6.35 11.44
N VAL A 437 7.22 6.37 10.27
CA VAL A 437 7.29 5.30 9.27
C VAL A 437 8.71 5.16 8.73
N TYR A 438 9.31 6.25 8.23
CA TYR A 438 10.66 6.19 7.67
C TYR A 438 11.73 5.87 8.72
N PHE A 439 11.58 6.36 9.95
CA PHE A 439 12.50 6.00 11.03
C PHE A 439 12.39 4.51 11.39
N THR A 440 11.17 3.98 11.55
CA THR A 440 10.89 2.56 11.80
C THR A 440 11.48 1.69 10.70
N MET A 441 11.26 2.06 9.43
CA MET A 441 11.84 1.37 8.28
C MET A 441 13.36 1.41 8.31
N CYS A 442 14.00 2.57 8.50
CA CYS A 442 15.45 2.69 8.54
C CYS A 442 16.08 1.76 9.60
N ALA A 443 15.56 1.82 10.83
CA ALA A 443 16.08 1.03 11.95
C ALA A 443 15.85 -0.47 11.72
N THR A 444 14.67 -0.86 11.25
CA THR A 444 14.32 -2.26 10.95
C THR A 444 15.17 -2.82 9.81
N LEU A 445 15.34 -2.08 8.72
CA LEU A 445 16.15 -2.48 7.56
C LEU A 445 17.63 -2.66 7.92
N VAL A 446 18.19 -1.72 8.68
CA VAL A 446 19.56 -1.87 9.20
C VAL A 446 19.65 -3.11 10.09
N ALA A 447 18.69 -3.33 11.00
CA ALA A 447 18.68 -4.52 11.86
C ALA A 447 18.66 -5.83 11.06
N ILE A 448 17.83 -5.94 10.01
CA ILE A 448 17.77 -7.12 9.13
C ILE A 448 19.11 -7.40 8.48
N GLN A 449 19.76 -6.36 7.94
CA GLN A 449 21.07 -6.50 7.29
C GLN A 449 22.14 -7.03 8.25
N VAL A 450 22.02 -6.71 9.54
CA VAL A 450 22.90 -7.21 10.60
C VAL A 450 22.59 -8.64 10.97
N LEU A 451 21.31 -9.00 11.08
CA LEU A 451 20.87 -10.33 11.50
C LEU A 451 21.23 -11.39 10.46
N VAL A 452 20.89 -11.15 9.18
CA VAL A 452 20.97 -12.13 8.09
C VAL A 452 22.41 -12.48 7.68
N ASN A 453 23.39 -11.61 7.95
CA ASN A 453 24.81 -11.81 7.63
C ASN A 453 25.11 -12.18 6.16
N ASN A 454 24.24 -11.75 5.24
CA ASN A 454 24.49 -11.81 3.80
C ASN A 454 23.78 -10.62 3.14
N LYS A 455 24.53 -9.80 2.40
CA LYS A 455 24.03 -8.57 1.75
C LYS A 455 22.80 -8.82 0.89
N TYR A 456 22.86 -9.85 0.05
CA TYR A 456 21.80 -10.17 -0.91
C TYR A 456 20.57 -10.78 -0.24
N LEU A 457 20.76 -11.71 0.71
CA LEU A 457 19.64 -12.23 1.49
C LEU A 457 19.01 -11.12 2.35
N GLY A 458 19.80 -10.19 2.88
CA GLY A 458 19.33 -9.02 3.61
C GLY A 458 18.35 -8.21 2.77
N TYR A 459 18.69 -7.91 1.51
CA TYR A 459 17.76 -7.25 0.58
C TYR A 459 16.48 -8.05 0.34
N VAL A 460 16.58 -9.38 0.16
CA VAL A 460 15.40 -10.24 -0.05
C VAL A 460 14.47 -10.21 1.16
N PHE A 461 15.01 -10.37 2.38
CA PHE A 461 14.21 -10.31 3.60
C PHE A 461 13.61 -8.91 3.82
N SER A 462 14.36 -7.84 3.52
CA SER A 462 13.83 -6.47 3.56
C SER A 462 12.61 -6.30 2.65
N VAL A 463 12.67 -6.79 1.41
CA VAL A 463 11.55 -6.70 0.46
C VAL A 463 10.37 -7.56 0.89
N ILE A 464 10.61 -8.80 1.35
CA ILE A 464 9.55 -9.68 1.86
C ILE A 464 8.87 -9.04 3.08
N LEU A 465 9.64 -8.43 3.98
CA LEU A 465 9.09 -7.82 5.17
C LEU A 465 8.22 -6.59 4.85
N LEU A 466 8.68 -5.73 3.93
CA LEU A 466 7.98 -4.48 3.61
C LEU A 466 6.81 -4.65 2.65
N LEU A 467 6.82 -5.67 1.77
CA LEU A 467 5.79 -5.84 0.73
C LEU A 467 5.05 -7.18 0.82
N GLY A 468 5.72 -8.23 1.30
CA GLY A 468 5.16 -9.59 1.34
C GLY A 468 4.49 -9.94 2.66
N PHE A 469 4.88 -9.31 3.77
CA PHE A 469 4.37 -9.66 5.10
C PHE A 469 2.87 -9.33 5.24
N ASP A 470 2.43 -8.19 4.75
CA ASP A 470 1.00 -7.82 4.76
C ASP A 470 0.14 -8.78 3.94
N ILE A 471 0.68 -9.32 2.84
CA ILE A 471 0.00 -10.36 2.04
C ILE A 471 -0.17 -11.63 2.88
N ILE A 472 0.83 -12.00 3.69
CA ILE A 472 0.75 -13.15 4.58
C ILE A 472 -0.28 -12.90 5.69
N LEU A 473 -0.30 -11.71 6.29
CA LEU A 473 -1.30 -11.34 7.30
C LEU A 473 -2.73 -11.38 6.74
N LEU A 474 -2.92 -10.88 5.51
CA LEU A 474 -4.20 -10.92 4.80
C LEU A 474 -4.66 -12.36 4.53
N ILE A 475 -3.75 -13.28 4.16
CA ILE A 475 -4.08 -14.70 3.97
C ILE A 475 -4.52 -15.36 5.29
N LEU A 476 -3.92 -14.95 6.41
CA LEU A 476 -4.24 -15.45 7.76
C LEU A 476 -5.47 -14.75 8.38
N ASP A 477 -6.16 -13.85 7.66
CA ASP A 477 -7.26 -12.99 8.15
C ASP A 477 -6.89 -12.17 9.41
N ILE A 478 -5.62 -11.73 9.47
CA ILE A 478 -5.10 -10.92 10.58
C ILE A 478 -5.10 -9.43 10.19
N ASN A 479 -6.12 -8.70 10.65
CA ASN A 479 -6.33 -7.29 10.31
C ASN A 479 -5.81 -6.33 11.40
N SER A 480 -4.58 -6.53 11.90
CA SER A 480 -4.00 -5.71 12.98
C SER A 480 -2.86 -4.80 12.53
N ASN A 481 -2.99 -3.51 12.81
CA ASN A 481 -1.92 -2.52 12.62
C ASN A 481 -0.74 -2.73 13.59
N MET A 482 -0.88 -3.56 14.62
CA MET A 482 0.23 -3.94 15.51
C MET A 482 1.19 -4.94 14.85
N LEU A 483 0.78 -5.59 13.76
CA LEU A 483 1.60 -6.57 13.05
C LEU A 483 2.11 -6.03 11.71
N SER A 484 1.34 -5.18 11.02
CA SER A 484 1.76 -4.52 9.79
C SER A 484 2.81 -3.44 10.06
N ILE A 485 4.03 -3.62 9.55
CA ILE A 485 5.20 -2.84 9.96
C ILE A 485 5.08 -1.37 9.57
N GLY A 486 5.18 -0.51 10.59
CA GLY A 486 5.05 0.94 10.43
C GLY A 486 3.61 1.38 10.15
N SER A 487 2.63 0.49 10.26
CA SER A 487 1.21 0.81 10.07
C SER A 487 0.63 1.53 11.28
N SER A 488 -0.37 2.36 11.02
CA SER A 488 -1.15 3.10 12.01
C SER A 488 -2.62 3.19 11.56
N PRO A 489 -3.55 3.54 12.47
CA PRO A 489 -4.93 3.83 12.11
C PRO A 489 -4.99 4.92 11.05
N TYR A 490 -5.96 4.82 10.13
CA TYR A 490 -6.07 5.78 9.05
C TYR A 490 -6.37 7.20 9.58
N MET A 491 -5.71 8.19 8.99
CA MET A 491 -5.79 9.59 9.37
C MET A 491 -5.94 10.46 8.12
N ILE A 492 -6.94 11.33 8.14
CA ILE A 492 -7.22 12.28 7.07
C ILE A 492 -6.92 13.68 7.57
N TYR A 493 -6.24 14.47 6.76
CA TYR A 493 -6.17 15.90 6.96
C TYR A 493 -7.28 16.60 6.17
N SER A 494 -7.94 17.59 6.78
CA SER A 494 -8.80 18.54 6.08
C SER A 494 -8.61 19.94 6.65
N ASP A 495 -8.81 20.97 5.84
CA ASP A 495 -8.74 22.37 6.31
C ASP A 495 -9.78 22.66 7.40
N LEU A 496 -10.90 21.91 7.41
CA LEU A 496 -11.95 22.05 8.42
C LEU A 496 -11.56 21.46 9.78
N ASN A 497 -11.02 20.24 9.81
CA ASN A 497 -10.84 19.45 11.03
C ASN A 497 -9.36 19.12 11.36
N GLY A 498 -8.42 19.63 10.58
CA GLY A 498 -7.00 19.30 10.66
C GLY A 498 -6.78 17.79 10.48
N PHE A 499 -5.85 17.21 11.25
CA PHE A 499 -5.50 15.77 11.28
C PHE A 499 -6.60 14.83 11.84
N GLY A 500 -7.80 15.35 12.06
CA GLY A 500 -8.96 14.52 12.36
C GLY A 500 -8.92 13.81 13.72
N PRO A 501 -9.90 12.91 13.95
CA PRO A 501 -10.12 12.29 15.25
C PRO A 501 -9.10 11.17 15.58
N SER A 502 -8.47 10.56 14.57
CA SER A 502 -7.55 9.41 14.73
C SER A 502 -6.14 9.76 15.25
N ASN A 503 -5.80 11.06 15.38
CA ASN A 503 -4.45 11.51 15.75
C ASN A 503 -3.88 10.82 17.02
N VAL A 504 -4.71 10.61 18.04
CA VAL A 504 -4.28 9.92 19.28
C VAL A 504 -3.82 8.49 18.99
N GLY A 505 -4.58 7.75 18.19
CA GLY A 505 -4.21 6.39 17.79
C GLY A 505 -2.92 6.39 16.97
N VAL A 506 -2.82 7.27 15.97
CA VAL A 506 -1.61 7.40 15.13
C VAL A 506 -0.37 7.68 15.97
N PHE A 507 -0.46 8.58 16.96
CA PHE A 507 0.65 8.90 17.85
C PHE A 507 1.14 7.68 18.64
N TRP A 508 0.23 6.91 19.24
CA TRP A 508 0.60 5.74 20.03
C TRP A 508 1.13 4.59 19.17
N PHE A 509 0.56 4.36 17.99
CA PHE A 509 1.09 3.41 17.01
C PHE A 509 2.47 3.83 16.48
N SER A 510 2.69 5.12 16.28
CA SER A 510 4.00 5.68 15.90
C SER A 510 5.07 5.40 16.96
N ILE A 511 4.76 5.68 18.23
CA ILE A 511 5.66 5.39 19.35
C ILE A 511 5.89 3.88 19.51
N TYR A 512 4.84 3.07 19.35
CA TYR A 512 4.92 1.60 19.36
C TYR A 512 5.92 1.09 18.32
N TRP A 513 5.78 1.51 17.06
CA TRP A 513 6.66 1.06 15.98
C TRP A 513 8.08 1.61 16.08
N MET A 514 8.24 2.89 16.44
CA MET A 514 9.56 3.46 16.65
C MET A 514 10.31 2.78 17.81
N SER A 515 9.63 2.52 18.93
CA SER A 515 10.24 1.81 20.06
C SER A 515 10.56 0.35 19.73
N PHE A 516 9.70 -0.34 18.98
CA PHE A 516 9.98 -1.66 18.44
C PHE A 516 11.22 -1.66 17.55
N ALA A 517 11.33 -0.70 16.64
CA ALA A 517 12.46 -0.63 15.71
C ALA A 517 13.78 -0.32 16.43
N ILE A 518 13.76 0.54 17.46
CA ILE A 518 14.93 0.79 18.32
C ILE A 518 15.29 -0.47 19.12
N PHE A 519 14.30 -1.17 19.67
CA PHE A 519 14.50 -2.45 20.35
C PHE A 519 15.16 -3.47 19.42
N LEU A 520 14.63 -3.65 18.20
CA LEU A 520 15.16 -4.57 17.21
C LEU A 520 16.58 -4.18 16.75
N LEU A 521 16.83 -2.89 16.53
CA LEU A 521 18.15 -2.37 16.15
C LEU A 521 19.20 -2.63 17.24
N THR A 522 18.86 -2.36 18.50
CA THR A 522 19.78 -2.60 19.62
C THR A 522 19.94 -4.09 19.92
N LEU A 523 18.89 -4.90 19.77
CA LEU A 523 18.98 -6.36 19.85
C LEU A 523 19.90 -6.93 18.76
N SER A 524 19.80 -6.42 17.52
CA SER A 524 20.67 -6.84 16.41
C SER A 524 22.15 -6.57 16.70
N GLY A 525 22.45 -5.53 17.49
CA GLY A 525 23.80 -5.17 17.89
C GLY A 525 24.45 -6.16 18.87
N MET A 526 23.68 -6.91 19.67
CA MET A 526 24.21 -8.02 20.48
C MET A 526 24.79 -9.14 19.60
N ILE A 527 24.19 -9.31 18.42
CA ILE A 527 24.55 -10.35 17.45
C ILE A 527 25.57 -9.81 16.44
N TRP A 528 25.82 -8.50 16.40
CA TRP A 528 26.78 -7.89 15.49
C TRP A 528 28.18 -8.41 15.78
N ASN A 529 28.78 -9.06 14.79
CA ASN A 529 30.13 -9.61 14.91
C ASN A 529 31.18 -8.54 14.61
N ARG A 530 32.11 -8.30 15.55
CA ARG A 530 33.33 -7.52 15.34
C ARG A 530 34.45 -8.48 14.96
N GLY A 531 35.08 -8.28 13.80
CA GLY A 531 36.17 -9.14 13.29
C GLY A 531 35.72 -10.30 12.38
N ALA A 532 36.45 -11.43 12.44
CA ALA A 532 36.37 -12.53 11.47
C ALA A 532 34.98 -13.16 11.31
N LYS A 533 34.67 -13.69 10.12
CA LYS A 533 33.37 -14.29 9.77
C LYS A 533 33.04 -15.48 10.70
N LYS A 534 32.00 -15.31 11.54
CA LYS A 534 31.43 -16.37 12.40
C LYS A 534 30.10 -16.87 11.84
N SER A 535 29.79 -18.14 12.08
CA SER A 535 28.47 -18.70 11.77
C SER A 535 27.37 -18.07 12.65
N PHE A 536 26.10 -18.17 12.24
CA PHE A 536 24.99 -17.61 13.04
C PHE A 536 24.91 -18.21 14.46
N LYS A 537 25.15 -19.51 14.58
CA LYS A 537 25.17 -20.23 15.87
C LYS A 537 26.29 -19.72 16.80
N GLU A 538 27.50 -19.53 16.25
CA GLU A 538 28.62 -18.94 17.00
C GLU A 538 28.32 -17.52 17.46
N ARG A 539 27.63 -16.72 16.64
CA ARG A 539 27.23 -15.35 17.02
C ARG A 539 26.29 -15.36 18.22
N LEU A 540 25.27 -16.23 18.20
CA LEU A 540 24.31 -16.37 19.28
C LEU A 540 24.97 -16.83 20.59
N MET A 541 25.89 -17.81 20.52
CA MET A 541 26.66 -18.28 21.67
C MET A 541 27.59 -17.21 22.24
N SER A 542 28.10 -16.31 21.38
CA SER A 542 29.03 -15.26 21.77
C SER A 542 28.37 -14.02 22.41
N ILE A 543 27.03 -13.97 22.50
CA ILE A 543 26.32 -12.84 23.13
C ILE A 543 26.78 -12.67 24.59
N ASN A 544 26.85 -13.75 25.35
CA ASN A 544 27.24 -13.69 26.77
C ASN A 544 28.71 -13.29 26.97
N SER A 545 29.59 -13.59 26.00
CA SER A 545 31.02 -13.28 26.11
C SER A 545 31.37 -11.89 25.58
N ASN A 546 30.61 -11.36 24.61
CA ASN A 546 30.97 -10.14 23.88
C ASN A 546 30.10 -8.93 24.24
N THR A 547 29.03 -9.12 25.02
CA THR A 547 28.10 -8.04 25.38
C THR A 547 28.37 -7.55 26.79
N SER A 548 28.59 -6.24 26.96
CA SER A 548 28.78 -5.65 28.28
C SER A 548 27.46 -5.66 29.08
N LYS A 549 27.54 -5.78 30.40
CA LYS A 549 26.35 -5.73 31.29
C LYS A 549 25.51 -4.46 31.07
N SER A 550 26.17 -3.32 30.87
CA SER A 550 25.51 -2.03 30.61
C SER A 550 24.73 -2.02 29.28
N TYR A 551 25.27 -2.66 28.24
CA TYR A 551 24.58 -2.81 26.97
C TYR A 551 23.33 -3.70 27.11
N SER A 552 23.45 -4.83 27.81
CA SER A 552 22.32 -5.73 28.07
C SER A 552 21.20 -5.05 28.86
N ILE A 553 21.54 -4.27 29.89
CA ILE A 553 20.56 -3.48 30.65
C ILE A 553 19.84 -2.50 29.71
N THR A 554 20.56 -1.82 28.82
CA THR A 554 19.95 -0.87 27.87
C THR A 554 18.93 -1.55 26.95
N VAL A 555 19.29 -2.71 26.37
CA VAL A 555 18.38 -3.47 25.51
C VAL A 555 17.15 -3.95 26.28
N ILE A 556 17.33 -4.45 27.49
CA ILE A 556 16.23 -4.90 28.36
C ILE A 556 15.30 -3.73 28.71
N SER A 557 15.85 -2.57 29.10
CA SER A 557 15.05 -1.39 29.42
C SER A 557 14.23 -0.90 28.23
N ILE A 558 14.80 -0.89 27.03
CA ILE A 558 14.07 -0.54 25.79
C ILE A 558 12.98 -1.58 25.50
N GLY A 559 13.27 -2.87 25.68
CA GLY A 559 12.29 -3.94 25.52
C GLY A 559 11.11 -3.83 26.50
N VAL A 560 11.39 -3.55 27.77
CA VAL A 560 10.34 -3.33 28.79
C VAL A 560 9.48 -2.10 28.45
N LEU A 561 10.10 -1.00 28.03
CA LEU A 561 9.37 0.20 27.59
C LEU A 561 8.45 -0.11 26.42
N TRP A 562 8.95 -0.83 25.41
CA TRP A 562 8.14 -1.26 24.26
C TRP A 562 6.97 -2.15 24.71
N THR A 563 7.18 -3.11 25.62
CA THR A 563 6.12 -3.98 26.12
C THR A 563 5.01 -3.20 26.85
N ILE A 564 5.36 -2.14 27.61
CA ILE A 564 4.37 -1.26 28.26
C ILE A 564 3.52 -0.54 27.20
N ILE A 565 4.17 0.04 26.18
CA ILE A 565 3.48 0.72 25.08
C ILE A 565 2.61 -0.25 24.30
N ALA A 566 3.14 -1.44 23.98
CA ALA A 566 2.42 -2.50 23.28
C ALA A 566 1.17 -2.93 24.06
N SER A 567 1.27 -3.06 25.39
CA SER A 567 0.15 -3.40 26.27
C SER A 567 -0.94 -2.32 26.24
N PHE A 568 -0.55 -1.04 26.22
CA PHE A 568 -1.49 0.08 26.12
C PHE A 568 -2.20 0.12 24.76
N VAL A 569 -1.46 -0.08 23.65
CA VAL A 569 -2.05 -0.15 22.30
C VAL A 569 -2.97 -1.37 22.19
N PHE A 570 -2.57 -2.52 22.71
CA PHE A 570 -3.39 -3.74 22.74
C PHE A 570 -4.69 -3.52 23.52
N TYR A 571 -4.62 -2.90 24.71
CA TYR A 571 -5.81 -2.61 25.50
C TYR A 571 -6.81 -1.71 24.76
N ASN A 572 -6.33 -0.67 24.07
CA ASN A 572 -7.21 0.22 23.30
C ASN A 572 -7.83 -0.46 22.07
N THR A 573 -7.06 -1.27 21.36
CA THR A 573 -7.44 -1.81 20.05
C THR A 573 -8.09 -3.19 20.10
N GLN A 574 -7.90 -3.95 21.17
CA GLN A 574 -8.42 -5.32 21.30
C GLN A 574 -9.44 -5.47 22.43
N ILE A 575 -9.34 -4.65 23.49
CA ILE A 575 -10.25 -4.73 24.65
C ILE A 575 -11.30 -3.61 24.59
N LEU A 576 -10.89 -2.35 24.43
CA LEU A 576 -11.83 -1.22 24.36
C LEU A 576 -12.56 -1.15 23.03
N ASN A 577 -11.82 -1.30 21.91
CA ASN A 577 -12.35 -1.17 20.56
C ASN A 577 -12.10 -2.44 19.76
N SER A 578 -12.64 -3.56 20.23
CA SER A 578 -12.52 -4.83 19.53
C SER A 578 -13.11 -4.75 18.12
N TYR A 579 -12.43 -5.40 17.18
CA TYR A 579 -12.86 -5.52 15.80
C TYR A 579 -12.92 -7.00 15.44
N LYS A 580 -13.78 -7.32 14.48
CA LYS A 580 -13.97 -8.67 13.99
C LYS A 580 -13.17 -8.89 12.71
N SER A 581 -12.79 -10.13 12.45
CA SER A 581 -12.12 -10.52 11.21
C SER A 581 -13.10 -10.54 10.03
N SER A 582 -12.61 -10.62 8.80
CA SER A 582 -13.49 -10.69 7.63
C SER A 582 -14.39 -11.93 7.68
N ASP A 583 -13.81 -13.07 8.06
CA ASP A 583 -14.55 -14.34 8.17
C ASP A 583 -15.59 -14.31 9.30
N GLU A 584 -15.31 -13.60 10.40
CA GLU A 584 -16.28 -13.40 11.48
C GLU A 584 -17.47 -12.52 11.05
N TYR A 585 -17.22 -11.44 10.30
CA TYR A 585 -18.30 -10.63 9.72
C TYR A 585 -19.14 -11.44 8.73
N GLU A 586 -18.50 -12.28 7.90
CA GLU A 586 -19.19 -13.18 6.97
C GLU A 586 -20.09 -14.17 7.72
N LYS A 587 -19.58 -14.80 8.78
CA LYS A 587 -20.35 -15.73 9.62
C LYS A 587 -21.57 -15.03 10.25
N LEU A 588 -21.38 -13.84 10.82
CA LEU A 588 -22.49 -13.08 11.42
C LEU A 588 -23.56 -12.69 10.41
N ALA A 589 -23.18 -12.39 9.17
CA ALA A 589 -24.13 -12.08 8.10
C ALA A 589 -24.97 -13.31 7.71
N VAL A 590 -24.35 -14.50 7.67
CA VAL A 590 -25.06 -15.78 7.41
C VAL A 590 -26.04 -16.10 8.53
N GLU A 591 -25.58 -16.02 9.79
CA GLU A 591 -26.41 -16.27 10.97
C GLU A 591 -27.60 -15.28 11.03
N TYR A 592 -27.34 -13.99 10.81
CA TYR A 592 -28.38 -12.96 10.74
C TYR A 592 -29.44 -13.27 9.68
N GLU A 593 -29.01 -13.65 8.47
CA GLU A 593 -29.93 -13.98 7.39
C GLU A 593 -30.79 -15.21 7.75
N ASN A 594 -30.17 -16.29 8.23
CA ASN A 594 -30.88 -17.52 8.57
C ASN A 594 -31.87 -17.34 9.72
N GLU A 595 -31.53 -16.57 10.75
CA GLU A 595 -32.38 -16.36 11.91
C GLU A 595 -33.50 -15.36 11.67
N TYR A 596 -33.22 -14.24 10.99
CA TYR A 596 -34.14 -13.10 10.97
C TYR A 596 -34.88 -12.87 9.66
N LYS A 597 -34.49 -13.50 8.54
CA LYS A 597 -35.15 -13.27 7.24
C LYS A 597 -36.64 -13.61 7.22
N LYS A 598 -37.08 -14.57 8.06
CA LYS A 598 -38.51 -14.88 8.26
C LYS A 598 -39.35 -13.68 8.73
N TYR A 599 -38.72 -12.67 9.33
CA TYR A 599 -39.38 -11.48 9.87
C TYR A 599 -39.40 -10.30 8.89
N LYS A 600 -38.91 -10.48 7.65
CA LYS A 600 -38.86 -9.43 6.62
C LYS A 600 -40.21 -8.77 6.34
N ASN A 601 -41.31 -9.52 6.45
CA ASN A 601 -42.66 -9.05 6.14
C ASN A 601 -43.51 -8.76 7.38
N ILE A 602 -42.92 -8.66 8.58
CA ILE A 602 -43.67 -8.20 9.77
C ILE A 602 -44.26 -6.81 9.47
N PRO A 603 -45.54 -6.54 9.77
CA PRO A 603 -46.11 -5.21 9.63
C PRO A 603 -45.54 -4.28 10.70
N PHE A 604 -45.07 -3.11 10.28
CA PHE A 604 -44.56 -2.06 11.18
C PHE A 604 -45.39 -0.80 11.05
N PRO A 605 -45.62 -0.05 12.15
CA PRO A 605 -46.33 1.21 12.08
C PRO A 605 -45.48 2.23 11.32
N LYS A 606 -46.12 3.06 10.50
CA LYS A 606 -45.44 4.11 9.74
C LYS A 606 -45.10 5.29 10.65
N ILE A 607 -43.92 5.87 10.46
CA ILE A 607 -43.58 7.14 11.08
C ILE A 607 -44.29 8.25 10.30
N ILE A 608 -45.00 9.14 10.99
CA ILE A 608 -45.74 10.28 10.38
C ILE A 608 -45.24 11.65 10.83
N ASP A 609 -44.58 11.73 11.98
CA ASP A 609 -43.98 12.95 12.53
C ASP A 609 -42.72 12.59 13.33
N ALA A 610 -41.67 13.39 13.22
CA ALA A 610 -40.42 13.17 13.93
C ALA A 610 -39.91 14.48 14.55
N LYS A 611 -39.68 14.47 15.85
CA LYS A 611 -39.06 15.57 16.59
C LYS A 611 -37.71 15.16 17.15
N TYR A 612 -36.66 15.82 16.72
CA TYR A 612 -35.30 15.56 17.16
C TYR A 612 -34.80 16.68 18.06
N ASN A 613 -34.33 16.32 19.25
CA ASN A 613 -33.48 17.15 20.10
C ASN A 613 -32.09 16.53 20.08
N ILE A 614 -31.12 17.21 19.47
CA ILE A 614 -29.76 16.68 19.31
C ILE A 614 -28.78 17.66 19.94
N ASP A 615 -28.14 17.21 21.02
CA ASP A 615 -27.07 17.94 21.69
C ASP A 615 -25.72 17.38 21.25
N ILE A 616 -24.98 18.16 20.45
CA ILE A 616 -23.68 17.77 19.93
C ILE A 616 -22.59 18.39 20.81
N PHE A 617 -21.62 17.57 21.23
CA PHE A 617 -20.45 18.00 21.97
C PHE A 617 -19.16 17.73 21.17
N PRO A 618 -18.85 18.53 20.13
CA PRO A 618 -17.74 18.30 19.20
C PRO A 618 -16.39 18.10 19.88
N LYS A 619 -16.08 18.91 20.90
CA LYS A 619 -14.80 18.87 21.63
C LYS A 619 -14.58 17.54 22.37
N ASN A 620 -15.66 16.93 22.85
CA ASN A 620 -15.64 15.68 23.61
C ASN A 620 -15.94 14.46 22.74
N LYS A 621 -16.24 14.64 21.45
CA LYS A 621 -16.71 13.60 20.53
C LYS A 621 -17.91 12.82 21.10
N LYS A 622 -18.91 13.56 21.58
CA LYS A 622 -20.16 13.00 22.11
C LYS A 622 -21.36 13.64 21.42
N ALA A 623 -22.44 12.89 21.36
CA ALA A 623 -23.75 13.44 21.05
C ALA A 623 -24.80 12.74 21.90
N ASP A 624 -25.76 13.52 22.38
CA ASP A 624 -26.96 13.02 23.02
C ASP A 624 -28.15 13.34 22.09
N VAL A 625 -28.91 12.31 21.75
CA VAL A 625 -30.05 12.41 20.83
C VAL A 625 -31.30 12.00 21.60
N LEU A 626 -32.32 12.84 21.58
CA LEU A 626 -33.67 12.53 22.00
C LEU A 626 -34.59 12.69 20.79
N ALA A 627 -35.09 11.59 20.26
CA ALA A 627 -36.06 11.60 19.17
C ALA A 627 -37.44 11.17 19.68
N LEU A 628 -38.47 11.95 19.37
CA LEU A 628 -39.87 11.60 19.56
C LEU A 628 -40.47 11.30 18.20
N LEU A 629 -40.80 10.04 17.95
CA LEU A 629 -41.38 9.59 16.69
C LEU A 629 -42.85 9.29 16.90
N THR A 630 -43.73 9.96 16.17
CA THR A 630 -45.15 9.61 16.14
C THR A 630 -45.33 8.51 15.11
N VAL A 631 -45.74 7.34 15.58
CA VAL A 631 -45.98 6.15 14.76
C VAL A 631 -47.48 5.87 14.64
N TYR A 632 -47.92 5.53 13.45
CA TYR A 632 -49.31 5.30 13.08
C TYR A 632 -49.47 3.91 12.46
N ASN A 633 -50.44 3.13 12.95
CA ASN A 633 -50.76 1.86 12.32
C ASN A 633 -51.63 2.09 11.07
N ASN A 634 -50.98 2.05 9.90
CA ASN A 634 -51.63 2.17 8.60
C ASN A 634 -52.04 0.82 7.98
N HIS A 635 -51.88 -0.29 8.71
CA HIS A 635 -52.26 -1.63 8.25
C HIS A 635 -53.71 -1.94 8.65
N GLU A 636 -54.34 -2.86 7.91
CA GLU A 636 -55.69 -3.35 8.23
C GLU A 636 -55.69 -4.33 9.42
N SER A 637 -54.51 -4.78 9.86
CA SER A 637 -54.30 -5.69 11.00
C SER A 637 -53.68 -4.97 12.19
N ALA A 638 -53.93 -5.49 13.40
CA ALA A 638 -53.26 -5.00 14.61
C ALA A 638 -51.75 -5.31 14.55
N VAL A 639 -50.92 -4.38 15.04
CA VAL A 639 -49.47 -4.56 15.19
C VAL A 639 -49.15 -4.88 16.65
N ASP A 640 -48.63 -6.08 16.88
CA ASP A 640 -48.36 -6.62 18.22
C ASP A 640 -46.86 -6.79 18.51
N SER A 641 -46.00 -6.62 17.51
CA SER A 641 -44.58 -6.93 17.62
C SER A 641 -43.71 -6.04 16.73
N ILE A 642 -42.52 -5.71 17.22
CA ILE A 642 -41.54 -4.88 16.52
C ILE A 642 -40.14 -5.46 16.67
N MET A 643 -39.49 -5.74 15.54
CA MET A 643 -38.06 -5.98 15.43
C MET A 643 -37.33 -4.67 15.12
N ILE A 644 -36.22 -4.40 15.82
CA ILE A 644 -35.32 -3.28 15.52
C ILE A 644 -33.86 -3.76 15.45
N ASN A 645 -33.08 -3.08 14.62
CA ASN A 645 -31.63 -3.21 14.55
C ASN A 645 -30.98 -1.99 15.19
N ILE A 646 -29.97 -2.24 16.01
CA ILE A 646 -29.31 -1.21 16.80
C ILE A 646 -27.84 -1.13 16.39
N ASN A 647 -27.35 0.09 16.27
CA ASN A 647 -25.93 0.37 16.12
C ASN A 647 -25.25 0.29 17.50
N LYS A 648 -24.34 -0.68 17.67
CA LYS A 648 -23.62 -0.90 18.95
C LYS A 648 -22.71 0.25 19.37
N GLN A 649 -22.40 1.17 18.46
CA GLN A 649 -21.60 2.36 18.78
C GLN A 649 -22.40 3.39 19.58
N TRP A 650 -23.72 3.25 19.61
CA TRP A 650 -24.62 4.14 20.32
C TRP A 650 -25.31 3.40 21.48
N ASP A 651 -25.45 4.10 22.61
CA ASP A 651 -26.15 3.62 23.79
C ASP A 651 -27.63 4.00 23.69
N LEU A 652 -28.42 3.06 23.16
CA LEU A 652 -29.83 3.25 22.84
C LEU A 652 -30.74 2.84 24.02
N SER A 653 -31.58 3.78 24.43
CA SER A 653 -32.72 3.57 25.31
C SER A 653 -34.01 3.88 24.55
N LEU A 654 -34.81 2.84 24.30
CA LEU A 654 -36.11 2.95 23.65
C LEU A 654 -37.23 2.89 24.69
N ASN A 655 -38.08 3.91 24.73
CA ASN A 655 -39.34 3.92 25.46
C ASN A 655 -40.49 3.94 24.44
N PHE A 656 -41.03 2.76 24.17
CA PHE A 656 -42.17 2.58 23.29
C PHE A 656 -43.38 2.22 24.16
N PRO A 657 -44.45 3.05 24.20
CA PRO A 657 -45.62 2.81 25.04
C PRO A 657 -46.25 1.44 24.78
N ASN A 658 -46.64 0.74 25.85
CA ASN A 658 -47.20 -0.62 25.81
C ASN A 658 -46.24 -1.69 25.26
N ALA A 659 -44.99 -1.34 24.91
CA ALA A 659 -44.04 -2.29 24.38
C ALA A 659 -43.07 -2.80 25.46
N SER A 660 -42.88 -4.11 25.52
CA SER A 660 -41.91 -4.77 26.40
C SER A 660 -40.88 -5.54 25.57
N LYS A 661 -39.59 -5.41 25.94
CA LYS A 661 -38.48 -6.10 25.26
C LYS A 661 -38.51 -7.58 25.64
N ILE A 662 -38.70 -8.46 24.65
CA ILE A 662 -38.81 -9.91 24.88
C ILE A 662 -37.51 -10.67 24.61
N SER A 663 -36.67 -10.18 23.69
CA SER A 663 -35.39 -10.79 23.38
C SER A 663 -34.42 -9.76 22.84
N GLU A 664 -33.15 -9.94 23.18
CA GLU A 664 -32.03 -9.18 22.63
C GLU A 664 -30.94 -10.14 22.14
N ASN A 665 -30.42 -9.86 20.95
CA ASN A 665 -29.20 -10.49 20.45
C ASN A 665 -28.14 -9.41 20.28
N ASN A 666 -27.24 -9.32 21.25
CA ASN A 666 -26.17 -8.33 21.26
C ASN A 666 -25.13 -8.58 20.17
N ASP A 667 -25.00 -9.80 19.62
CA ASP A 667 -24.05 -10.09 18.55
C ASP A 667 -24.53 -9.55 17.19
N HIS A 668 -25.82 -9.69 16.90
CA HIS A 668 -26.44 -9.16 15.69
C HIS A 668 -26.98 -7.73 15.83
N GLY A 669 -27.07 -7.22 17.06
CA GLY A 669 -27.70 -5.94 17.38
C GLY A 669 -29.18 -5.95 17.03
N VAL A 670 -29.91 -7.01 17.37
CA VAL A 670 -31.33 -7.19 17.07
C VAL A 670 -32.12 -7.29 18.36
N HIS A 671 -33.11 -6.42 18.53
CA HIS A 671 -34.03 -6.48 19.65
C HIS A 671 -35.47 -6.73 19.15
N PHE A 672 -36.23 -7.52 19.90
CA PHE A 672 -37.65 -7.72 19.68
C PHE A 672 -38.46 -7.17 20.84
N TYR A 673 -39.57 -6.52 20.49
CA TYR A 673 -40.53 -5.95 21.41
C TYR A 673 -41.92 -6.50 21.09
N ILE A 674 -42.71 -6.77 22.13
CA ILE A 674 -44.15 -7.07 22.04
C ILE A 674 -44.91 -5.85 22.55
N ILE A 675 -45.95 -5.43 21.83
CA ILE A 675 -46.86 -4.34 22.19
C ILE A 675 -48.14 -4.95 22.76
N ASP A 676 -48.42 -4.71 24.05
CA ASP A 676 -49.61 -5.19 24.75
C ASP A 676 -50.25 -4.06 25.58
N PRO A 677 -51.46 -3.57 25.22
CA PRO A 677 -52.31 -4.03 24.11
C PRO A 677 -51.73 -3.68 22.71
N PRO A 678 -52.00 -4.49 21.67
CA PRO A 678 -51.47 -4.26 20.33
C PRO A 678 -52.06 -2.98 19.71
N MET A 679 -51.31 -2.34 18.82
CA MET A 679 -51.78 -1.15 18.10
C MET A 679 -52.84 -1.57 17.08
N LEU A 680 -54.09 -1.12 17.26
CA LEU A 680 -55.17 -1.37 16.31
C LEU A 680 -55.01 -0.51 15.04
N PRO A 681 -55.63 -0.90 13.91
CA PRO A 681 -55.67 -0.06 12.71
C PRO A 681 -56.15 1.36 13.03
N GLY A 682 -55.37 2.37 12.66
CA GLY A 682 -55.67 3.76 12.97
C GLY A 682 -55.06 4.30 14.28
N ASP A 683 -54.53 3.44 15.14
CA ASP A 683 -53.92 3.87 16.40
C ASP A 683 -52.63 4.66 16.15
N THR A 684 -52.38 5.64 17.02
CA THR A 684 -51.19 6.48 17.00
C THR A 684 -50.51 6.45 18.36
N LEU A 685 -49.20 6.21 18.37
CA LEU A 685 -48.38 6.24 19.58
C LEU A 685 -47.15 7.13 19.37
N VAL A 686 -46.61 7.65 20.47
CA VAL A 686 -45.37 8.44 20.47
C VAL A 686 -44.27 7.59 21.08
N VAL A 687 -43.23 7.32 20.29
CA VAL A 687 -42.07 6.54 20.67
C VAL A 687 -40.95 7.49 21.05
N GLU A 688 -40.41 7.34 22.25
CA GLU A 688 -39.28 8.11 22.73
C GLU A 688 -37.99 7.29 22.59
N ILE A 689 -37.02 7.86 21.87
CA ILE A 689 -35.70 7.27 21.64
C ILE A 689 -34.66 8.19 22.24
N LYS A 690 -33.94 7.69 23.24
CA LYS A 690 -32.76 8.34 23.81
C LYS A 690 -31.54 7.58 23.33
N ASN A 691 -30.63 8.25 22.63
CA ASN A 691 -29.44 7.62 22.08
C ASN A 691 -28.20 8.44 22.42
N LYS A 692 -27.14 7.81 22.91
CA LYS A 692 -25.91 8.51 23.29
C LYS A 692 -24.70 7.94 22.58
N PHE A 693 -23.87 8.82 22.03
CA PHE A 693 -22.59 8.44 21.44
C PHE A 693 -21.43 8.91 22.30
N SER A 694 -20.45 8.03 22.51
CA SER A 694 -19.17 8.42 23.11
C SER A 694 -18.03 7.54 22.64
N THR A 695 -16.92 8.15 22.22
CA THR A 695 -15.69 7.42 21.88
C THR A 695 -14.83 7.20 23.13
N LYS A 696 -14.29 5.99 23.32
CA LYS A 696 -13.33 5.67 24.38
C LYS A 696 -12.05 5.08 23.79
N GLY A 697 -10.90 5.65 24.14
CA GLY A 697 -9.61 5.18 23.63
C GLY A 697 -9.42 5.50 22.14
N PHE A 698 -8.77 4.58 21.43
CA PHE A 698 -8.64 4.64 19.97
C PHE A 698 -8.76 3.25 19.34
N SER A 699 -9.32 3.19 18.13
CA SER A 699 -9.53 1.94 17.39
C SER A 699 -8.33 1.54 16.52
N ASN A 700 -8.33 0.29 16.03
CA ASN A 700 -7.34 -0.20 15.07
C ASN A 700 -7.50 0.46 13.69
N GLY A 701 -8.73 0.68 13.22
CA GLY A 701 -9.03 1.17 11.85
C GLY A 701 -9.11 2.68 11.70
N GLY A 702 -9.16 3.43 12.80
CA GLY A 702 -9.41 4.87 12.81
C GLY A 702 -10.73 5.21 13.53
N GLU A 703 -10.86 6.47 13.91
CA GLU A 703 -12.06 6.95 14.62
C GLU A 703 -13.14 7.39 13.63
N SER A 704 -14.41 7.26 14.04
CA SER A 704 -15.54 7.76 13.24
C SER A 704 -15.42 9.27 13.00
N THR A 705 -15.77 9.69 11.78
CA THR A 705 -15.84 11.10 11.38
C THR A 705 -17.23 11.72 11.59
N SER A 706 -18.23 10.96 12.08
CA SER A 706 -19.59 11.48 12.31
C SER A 706 -19.60 12.62 13.32
N ILE A 707 -18.84 12.49 14.41
CA ILE A 707 -18.73 13.53 15.45
C ILE A 707 -17.27 13.94 15.60
N ILE A 708 -16.96 15.10 15.03
CA ILE A 708 -15.64 15.68 14.95
C ILE A 708 -15.64 17.12 15.44
N LYS A 709 -14.45 17.66 15.74
CA LYS A 709 -14.31 18.99 16.32
C LYS A 709 -14.93 20.07 15.46
N ASN A 710 -14.89 19.95 14.14
CA ASN A 710 -15.50 20.88 13.19
C ASN A 710 -15.99 20.11 11.96
N GLY A 711 -17.26 20.29 11.59
CA GLY A 711 -17.92 19.55 10.50
C GLY A 711 -18.54 18.21 10.91
N SER A 712 -19.08 18.10 12.13
CA SER A 712 -19.85 16.90 12.52
C SER A 712 -21.06 16.73 11.61
N PHE A 713 -21.32 15.49 11.18
CA PHE A 713 -22.44 15.12 10.34
C PHE A 713 -23.13 13.89 10.93
N LEU A 714 -24.42 14.01 11.19
CA LEU A 714 -25.26 12.93 11.70
C LEU A 714 -26.41 12.72 10.73
N ASN A 715 -26.75 11.45 10.47
CA ASN A 715 -27.92 11.07 9.70
C ASN A 715 -28.85 10.19 10.56
N ASN A 716 -30.10 10.06 10.11
CA ASN A 716 -31.12 9.26 10.77
C ASN A 716 -30.75 7.76 10.87
N TYR A 717 -30.01 7.20 9.90
CA TYR A 717 -29.55 5.80 9.94
C TYR A 717 -28.55 5.52 11.06
N GLU A 718 -27.81 6.54 11.52
CA GLU A 718 -26.85 6.42 12.62
C GLU A 718 -27.50 6.65 13.99
N ILE A 719 -28.38 7.65 14.10
CA ILE A 719 -28.92 8.10 15.39
C ILE A 719 -30.21 7.37 15.80
N LEU A 720 -30.92 6.73 14.87
CA LEU A 720 -32.12 5.94 15.13
C LEU A 720 -31.86 4.44 14.93
N PRO A 721 -32.59 3.56 15.64
CA PRO A 721 -32.60 2.15 15.30
C PRO A 721 -33.25 1.93 13.92
N ASN A 722 -32.68 1.03 13.13
CA ASN A 722 -33.28 0.63 11.85
C ASN A 722 -34.42 -0.37 12.12
N ILE A 723 -35.62 -0.06 11.64
CA ILE A 723 -36.83 -0.83 11.93
C ILE A 723 -36.90 -2.03 10.98
N GLY A 724 -37.28 -3.19 11.50
CA GLY A 724 -37.51 -4.40 10.71
C GLY A 724 -36.25 -5.16 10.32
N TYR A 725 -36.32 -5.90 9.21
CA TYR A 725 -35.22 -6.71 8.72
C TYR A 725 -34.26 -5.88 7.87
N ASP A 726 -32.96 -5.92 8.18
CA ASP A 726 -31.94 -5.17 7.46
C ASP A 726 -31.27 -6.01 6.37
N SER A 727 -31.77 -5.88 5.14
CA SER A 727 -31.19 -6.53 3.95
C SER A 727 -29.74 -6.08 3.63
N GLY A 728 -29.26 -4.99 4.24
CA GLY A 728 -27.89 -4.52 4.13
C GLY A 728 -26.90 -5.39 4.89
N LYS A 729 -27.34 -6.12 5.92
CA LYS A 729 -26.54 -7.10 6.66
C LYS A 729 -26.38 -8.43 5.92
N GLU A 730 -27.12 -8.66 4.83
CA GLU A 730 -26.98 -9.87 4.00
C GLU A 730 -25.72 -9.80 3.12
N ILE A 731 -25.09 -10.96 2.92
CA ILE A 731 -24.03 -11.11 1.93
C ILE A 731 -24.58 -10.81 0.55
N SER A 732 -24.00 -9.84 -0.16
CA SER A 732 -24.48 -9.43 -1.48
C SER A 732 -23.81 -10.17 -2.64
N ASP A 733 -22.59 -10.70 -2.45
CA ASP A 733 -21.86 -11.41 -3.49
C ASP A 733 -22.49 -12.77 -3.81
N LYS A 734 -22.93 -12.96 -5.06
CA LYS A 734 -23.60 -14.17 -5.53
C LYS A 734 -22.77 -15.45 -5.29
N ASN A 735 -21.46 -15.38 -5.51
CA ASN A 735 -20.61 -16.55 -5.42
C ASN A 735 -20.37 -16.95 -3.97
N LYS A 736 -20.17 -15.97 -3.08
CA LYS A 736 -20.08 -16.21 -1.64
C LYS A 736 -21.37 -16.82 -1.10
N ARG A 737 -22.53 -16.28 -1.50
CA ARG A 737 -23.84 -16.84 -1.10
C ARG A 737 -23.97 -18.32 -1.48
N LYS A 738 -23.58 -18.68 -2.71
CA LYS A 738 -23.59 -20.08 -3.16
C LYS A 738 -22.68 -20.97 -2.32
N LYS A 739 -21.43 -20.53 -2.08
CA LYS A 739 -20.45 -21.23 -1.22
C LYS A 739 -20.97 -21.47 0.20
N LEU A 740 -21.76 -20.53 0.71
CA LEU A 740 -22.34 -20.58 2.04
C LEU A 740 -23.73 -21.27 2.07
N GLY A 741 -24.20 -21.80 0.95
CA GLY A 741 -25.52 -22.45 0.86
C GLY A 741 -26.72 -21.51 1.00
N LEU A 742 -26.51 -20.19 0.82
CA LEU A 742 -27.57 -19.18 0.89
C LEU A 742 -28.34 -19.07 -0.44
N PRO A 743 -29.65 -18.79 -0.40
CA PRO A 743 -30.43 -18.56 -1.61
C PRO A 743 -29.90 -17.33 -2.38
N PRO A 744 -30.15 -17.19 -3.69
CA PRO A 744 -29.81 -15.96 -4.40
C PRO A 744 -30.43 -14.73 -3.73
N LYS A 745 -29.66 -13.64 -3.58
CA LYS A 745 -30.19 -12.39 -3.04
C LYS A 745 -31.24 -11.84 -4.00
N GLU A 746 -32.39 -11.45 -3.46
CA GLU A 746 -33.43 -10.77 -4.22
C GLU A 746 -32.85 -9.49 -4.83
N ARG A 747 -33.08 -9.30 -6.13
CA ARG A 747 -32.64 -8.09 -6.83
C ARG A 747 -33.74 -7.04 -6.76
N MET A 748 -33.44 -5.84 -7.26
CA MET A 748 -34.49 -4.85 -7.52
C MET A 748 -35.61 -5.53 -8.32
N PRO A 749 -36.89 -5.32 -7.94
CA PRO A 749 -38.03 -5.79 -8.70
C PRO A 749 -37.95 -5.36 -10.16
N GLU A 750 -38.57 -6.11 -11.06
CA GLU A 750 -38.70 -5.71 -12.45
C GLU A 750 -39.50 -4.39 -12.55
N LEU A 751 -39.17 -3.58 -13.56
CA LEU A 751 -39.90 -2.33 -13.79
C LEU A 751 -41.33 -2.63 -14.23
N GLU A 752 -42.30 -2.21 -13.43
CA GLU A 752 -43.72 -2.37 -13.70
C GLU A 752 -44.31 -1.08 -14.27
N ILE A 753 -45.08 -1.18 -15.37
CA ILE A 753 -45.74 -0.01 -16.00
C ILE A 753 -46.81 0.59 -15.08
N ASN A 754 -47.52 -0.24 -14.31
CA ASN A 754 -48.53 0.14 -13.33
C ASN A 754 -48.21 -0.49 -11.97
N CYS A 755 -47.14 -0.02 -11.35
CA CYS A 755 -46.59 -0.48 -10.06
C CYS A 755 -47.50 -0.26 -8.83
N GLY A 756 -48.63 0.44 -8.96
CA GLY A 756 -49.62 0.65 -7.88
C GLY A 756 -48.98 1.06 -6.53
N PRO A 757 -49.21 0.33 -5.43
CA PRO A 757 -48.64 0.64 -4.12
C PRO A 757 -47.11 0.48 -4.05
N ASN A 758 -46.48 -0.27 -4.96
CA ASN A 758 -45.01 -0.42 -4.97
C ASN A 758 -44.30 0.88 -5.35
N CYS A 759 -44.91 1.72 -6.20
CA CYS A 759 -44.36 3.05 -6.52
C CYS A 759 -44.57 4.09 -5.41
N ASN A 760 -45.53 3.85 -4.52
CA ASN A 760 -45.80 4.72 -3.38
C ASN A 760 -44.95 4.34 -2.15
N LYS A 761 -44.03 3.38 -2.27
CA LYS A 761 -43.06 3.05 -1.22
C LYS A 761 -41.81 3.90 -1.38
N ASN A 762 -41.50 4.67 -0.36
CA ASN A 762 -40.22 5.35 -0.28
C ASN A 762 -39.07 4.31 -0.21
N TYR A 763 -38.18 4.34 -1.20
CA TYR A 763 -37.07 3.37 -1.32
C TYR A 763 -36.00 3.57 -0.23
N LEU A 764 -35.86 4.78 0.33
CA LEU A 764 -34.90 5.08 1.39
C LEU A 764 -35.27 4.38 2.70
N THR A 765 -36.58 4.34 2.98
CA THR A 765 -37.13 3.78 4.23
C THR A 765 -37.79 2.44 4.01
N GLN A 766 -37.68 1.84 2.81
CA GLN A 766 -38.37 0.60 2.45
C GLN A 766 -39.89 0.60 2.74
N GLY A 767 -40.52 1.79 2.72
CA GLY A 767 -41.93 1.98 3.05
C GLY A 767 -42.25 2.16 4.54
N PHE A 768 -41.25 2.25 5.42
CA PHE A 768 -41.44 2.55 6.86
C PHE A 768 -41.86 4.01 7.14
N SER A 769 -41.60 4.92 6.19
CA SER A 769 -41.98 6.32 6.30
C SER A 769 -42.09 6.97 4.92
N ASP A 770 -43.08 7.83 4.74
CA ASP A 770 -43.27 8.62 3.52
C ASP A 770 -42.68 10.02 3.72
N TYR A 771 -43.28 11.07 3.15
CA TYR A 771 -42.97 12.45 3.55
C TYR A 771 -43.64 12.74 4.89
N ILE A 772 -42.84 13.17 5.86
CA ILE A 772 -43.28 13.44 7.24
C ILE A 772 -42.98 14.88 7.63
N ASN A 773 -43.68 15.34 8.66
CA ASN A 773 -43.28 16.56 9.35
C ASN A 773 -42.04 16.28 10.21
N VAL A 774 -41.04 17.14 10.10
CA VAL A 774 -39.80 17.04 10.88
C VAL A 774 -39.55 18.35 11.61
N GLU A 775 -39.37 18.25 12.91
CA GLU A 775 -38.91 19.34 13.77
C GLU A 775 -37.54 18.94 14.33
N SER A 776 -36.50 19.77 14.14
CA SER A 776 -35.16 19.49 14.67
C SER A 776 -34.68 20.68 15.49
N ILE A 777 -34.39 20.42 16.75
CA ILE A 777 -33.75 21.34 17.67
C ILE A 777 -32.33 20.81 17.88
N LEU A 778 -31.36 21.57 17.40
CA LEU A 778 -29.95 21.21 17.49
C LEU A 778 -29.26 22.16 18.46
N SER A 779 -28.42 21.61 19.33
CA SER A 779 -27.47 22.38 20.12
C SER A 779 -26.03 21.94 19.80
N THR A 780 -25.11 22.89 19.81
CA THR A 780 -23.68 22.65 19.57
C THR A 780 -22.86 23.69 20.32
N SER A 781 -21.54 23.66 20.15
CA SER A 781 -20.63 24.66 20.72
C SER A 781 -20.91 26.06 20.18
N GLU A 782 -20.70 27.10 21.01
CA GLU A 782 -21.00 28.50 20.69
C GLU A 782 -20.30 29.02 19.42
N ASP A 783 -19.15 28.43 19.06
CA ASP A 783 -18.36 28.76 17.88
C ASP A 783 -18.81 28.03 16.60
N GLN A 784 -19.95 27.31 16.63
CA GLN A 784 -20.47 26.53 15.52
C GLN A 784 -21.91 26.89 15.16
N ILE A 785 -22.23 26.67 13.89
CA ILE A 785 -23.58 26.83 13.35
C ILE A 785 -24.15 25.43 13.17
N ALA A 786 -25.27 25.15 13.85
CA ALA A 786 -26.04 23.94 13.60
C ALA A 786 -26.98 24.13 12.41
N ILE A 787 -27.04 23.13 11.52
CA ILE A 787 -27.91 23.12 10.35
C ILE A 787 -28.62 21.75 10.35
N ALA A 788 -29.95 21.77 10.24
CA ALA A 788 -30.82 20.59 10.18
C ALA A 788 -31.46 20.47 8.80
#